data_AF-A0A2D5MVF5-F1
#
_entry.id   AF-A0A2D5MVF5-F1
#
_cell.length_a   1.000
_cell.length_b   1.000
_cell.length_c   1.000
_cell.angle_alpha   90.00
_cell.angle_beta   90.00
_cell.angle_gamma   90.00
#
_symmetry.space_group_name_H-M   'P 1'
#
loop_
_entity.id
_entity.type
_entity.pdbx_description
1 polymer ?
#
loop_
_entity_poly.entity_id
_entity_poly.type
_entity_poly.pdbx_seq_one_letter_code
_entity_poly.pdbx_strand_id
1 'polypeptide(L)'
;MRGQIGNSSVPAQNFIHPFLPNICEFLKTEFTGNGVENLFQGNFVDRVDLFDEKIPSELIWDPLNIAKYRERAEGRRIYCVLVKTINQIHELKKLEGLTQKTKYFLCLYEDMHIPLINYIDMLVEKQMNHLNLISYTQHGTEPVLIPEFRINGRCSTAFIKRIMKHKSYERFGKLIDAKKFILTDDYLCTQINLTNNVTIPPPAIHLQPEMKLFEDGEAFHEGLLPDVLRYVINCNFFSETKKNHPLVHLISKSLPQRCTIRNLSDILHEYSRKHTYVYDFVISCMRCSMLGLYKSSQVRPPFHIRKVLIDVFKNKTKNEFLQWMLMDHQQLLFYIIKEFLVFACRLVPSLYNEIRGRYSWGKFEDGVMQAMNAVRKYEFWDKDNPLLFSNVESMLASVNKQQIHHLYRPIKTSFAFAVMTECVRIDEERCQTKTNTATKLEWKEIMYKLAIRTKEKCMPFYLLECFHVSHQTINTITQIQEVFLEEGSKSSLKQFLLSLSRNEFEVVRDFSDAFDRKHNVRIFDLPCHTYINQCIALRRKHKVPNGVDLPKHVGEVMVCLNCKSFKSFINHYDNKGNVCNLYAYGFQKVLVEDDCEDCKLKVYCGKRCDKSDGKKRHNYSSEYSSFLHISEDHMRKSQNERQRKREAKELRKEYENEICSNTELVKVNLLGRILQFYGKLYTLCPSCGNAFAYSGKHFNGKKGFYCGCCLSAQGELYTTISCSHCLAIKNNESWQPLTVRGEENEDERSQIYLCNGCYKPWIRDSTQLLKMSTIHKGLKEKWKRLKHPSNN
;
A
#
# COMPACT_ATOMS: atom_id res chain seq x y z
N MET A 1 -9.01 -2.75 -37.87
CA MET A 1 -10.09 -1.83 -37.47
C MET A 1 -9.64 -1.08 -36.22
N ARG A 2 -9.23 0.18 -36.37
CA ARG A 2 -8.88 1.08 -35.26
C ARG A 2 -10.12 1.94 -34.98
N GLY A 3 -10.78 1.71 -33.84
CA GLY A 3 -11.85 2.57 -33.35
C GLY A 3 -11.25 3.76 -32.59
N GLN A 4 -11.68 4.97 -32.96
CA GLN A 4 -11.31 6.23 -32.34
C GLN A 4 -11.84 6.29 -30.90
N ILE A 5 -10.94 6.54 -29.94
CA ILE A 5 -11.30 6.92 -28.57
C ILE A 5 -11.41 8.44 -28.55
N GLY A 6 -12.60 8.94 -28.20
CA GLY A 6 -12.86 10.36 -28.05
C GLY A 6 -12.01 10.97 -26.94
N ASN A 7 -11.41 12.13 -27.23
CA ASN A 7 -10.66 12.94 -26.27
C ASN A 7 -11.62 13.57 -25.26
N SER A 8 -11.79 12.98 -24.08
CA SER A 8 -12.26 13.70 -22.89
C SER A 8 -11.05 14.07 -22.02
N SER A 9 -10.84 15.37 -21.84
CA SER A 9 -9.69 15.95 -21.15
C SER A 9 -9.87 15.95 -19.62
N VAL A 10 -9.93 14.77 -19.01
CA VAL A 10 -9.75 14.61 -17.56
C VAL A 10 -8.34 14.04 -17.33
N PRO A 11 -7.49 14.68 -16.51
CA PRO A 11 -6.18 14.11 -16.21
C PRO A 11 -6.37 12.72 -15.60
N ALA A 12 -5.82 11.69 -16.27
CA ALA A 12 -5.95 10.29 -15.87
C ALA A 12 -5.55 10.11 -14.39
N GLN A 13 -6.53 10.06 -13.49
CA GLN A 13 -6.31 9.60 -12.14
C GLN A 13 -6.02 8.10 -12.22
N ASN A 14 -4.88 7.68 -11.69
CA ASN A 14 -4.53 6.27 -11.60
C ASN A 14 -5.47 5.62 -10.58
N PHE A 15 -6.44 4.84 -11.05
CA PHE A 15 -7.33 4.03 -10.23
C PHE A 15 -6.70 2.68 -9.90
N ILE A 16 -7.06 2.09 -8.76
CA ILE A 16 -6.48 0.83 -8.25
C ILE A 16 -6.63 -0.34 -9.24
N HIS A 17 -7.67 -0.32 -10.08
CA HIS A 17 -7.87 -1.26 -11.17
C HIS A 17 -8.56 -0.56 -12.35
N PRO A 18 -8.24 -0.92 -13.61
CA PRO A 18 -9.25 -0.86 -14.65
C PRO A 18 -10.29 -1.93 -14.29
N PHE A 19 -11.42 -1.52 -13.73
CA PHE A 19 -12.49 -2.46 -13.38
C PHE A 19 -13.21 -2.92 -14.67
N LEU A 20 -13.37 -4.23 -14.84
CA LEU A 20 -14.14 -4.94 -15.89
C LEU A 20 -15.54 -5.31 -15.35
N PRO A 21 -16.57 -5.63 -16.17
CA PRO A 21 -17.03 -5.09 -17.46
C PRO A 21 -18.21 -4.12 -17.21
N ASN A 22 -18.89 -3.68 -18.25
CA ASN A 22 -20.15 -2.93 -18.15
C ASN A 22 -21.12 -3.64 -17.15
N ILE A 23 -21.51 -2.98 -16.04
CA ILE A 23 -22.36 -3.59 -14.98
C ILE A 23 -23.62 -4.22 -15.59
N CYS A 24 -24.20 -3.54 -16.59
CA CYS A 24 -25.37 -4.02 -17.32
C CYS A 24 -25.07 -5.31 -18.08
N GLU A 25 -23.88 -5.47 -18.68
CA GLU A 25 -23.49 -6.69 -19.41
C GLU A 25 -23.34 -7.88 -18.46
N PHE A 26 -22.72 -7.68 -17.29
CA PHE A 26 -22.64 -8.71 -16.27
C PHE A 26 -24.03 -9.15 -15.79
N LEU A 27 -24.88 -8.19 -15.40
CA LEU A 27 -26.23 -8.48 -14.92
C LEU A 27 -27.12 -9.08 -16.02
N LYS A 28 -27.00 -8.62 -17.26
CA LYS A 28 -27.71 -9.20 -18.41
C LYS A 28 -27.36 -10.68 -18.56
N THR A 29 -26.07 -11.03 -18.47
CA THR A 29 -25.62 -12.43 -18.58
C THR A 29 -26.19 -13.29 -17.45
N GLU A 30 -26.20 -12.77 -16.21
CA GLU A 30 -26.74 -13.48 -15.04
C GLU A 30 -28.26 -13.67 -15.11
N PHE A 31 -28.98 -12.76 -15.78
CA PHE A 31 -30.44 -12.77 -15.87
C PHE A 31 -30.97 -13.06 -17.29
N THR A 32 -30.14 -13.59 -18.20
CA THR A 32 -30.56 -13.96 -19.56
C THR A 32 -31.66 -15.00 -19.52
N GLY A 33 -32.74 -14.80 -20.29
CA GLY A 33 -33.90 -15.70 -20.34
C GLY A 33 -34.85 -15.60 -19.14
N ASN A 34 -34.57 -14.75 -18.14
CA ASN A 34 -35.51 -14.42 -17.09
C ASN A 34 -36.43 -13.28 -17.54
N GLY A 35 -37.65 -13.20 -16.99
CA GLY A 35 -38.60 -12.10 -17.25
C GLY A 35 -38.13 -10.70 -16.84
N VAL A 36 -36.91 -10.58 -16.32
CA VAL A 36 -36.24 -9.33 -15.92
C VAL A 36 -35.04 -8.98 -16.82
N GLU A 37 -34.75 -9.75 -17.87
CA GLU A 37 -33.61 -9.47 -18.77
C GLU A 37 -33.66 -8.04 -19.34
N ASN A 38 -34.86 -7.58 -19.70
CA ASN A 38 -35.11 -6.24 -20.23
C ASN A 38 -34.67 -5.12 -19.26
N LEU A 39 -34.52 -5.41 -17.97
CA LEU A 39 -34.03 -4.44 -16.97
C LEU A 39 -32.58 -4.02 -17.22
N PHE A 40 -31.78 -4.91 -17.82
CA PHE A 40 -30.35 -4.73 -18.08
C PHE A 40 -30.02 -4.59 -19.56
N GLN A 41 -31.04 -4.59 -20.42
CA GLN A 41 -30.93 -4.36 -21.86
C GLN A 41 -31.21 -2.89 -22.19
N GLY A 42 -30.41 -2.33 -23.11
CA GLY A 42 -30.51 -0.93 -23.49
C GLY A 42 -30.08 0.04 -22.39
N ASN A 43 -30.09 1.32 -22.71
CA ASN A 43 -29.90 2.39 -21.74
C ASN A 43 -31.24 2.67 -21.00
N PHE A 44 -31.22 3.60 -20.04
CA PHE A 44 -32.44 3.95 -19.30
C PHE A 44 -33.50 4.63 -20.18
N VAL A 45 -33.09 5.38 -21.21
CA VAL A 45 -33.99 6.07 -22.15
C VAL A 45 -34.80 5.07 -22.97
N ASP A 46 -34.15 4.01 -23.48
CA ASP A 46 -34.81 2.94 -24.22
C ASP A 46 -35.96 2.31 -23.39
N ARG A 47 -35.77 2.19 -22.07
CA ARG A 47 -36.79 1.66 -21.16
C ARG A 47 -37.94 2.65 -20.91
N VAL A 48 -37.68 3.95 -21.02
CA VAL A 48 -38.71 4.99 -20.92
C VAL A 48 -39.60 4.96 -22.17
N ASP A 49 -39.00 4.80 -23.34
CA ASP A 49 -39.73 4.78 -24.62
C ASP A 49 -40.62 3.53 -24.74
N LEU A 50 -40.16 2.40 -24.20
CA LEU A 50 -40.86 1.11 -24.23
C LEU A 50 -41.84 0.90 -23.06
N PHE A 51 -42.05 1.90 -22.20
CA PHE A 51 -42.87 1.73 -21.00
C PHE A 51 -44.38 1.73 -21.31
N ASP A 52 -45.01 0.56 -21.20
CA ASP A 52 -46.47 0.36 -21.36
C ASP A 52 -47.11 -0.42 -20.18
N GLU A 53 -46.36 -0.62 -19.09
CA GLU A 53 -46.75 -1.53 -18.01
C GLU A 53 -47.33 -0.84 -16.76
N LYS A 54 -48.20 -1.57 -16.04
CA LYS A 54 -48.79 -1.12 -14.76
C LYS A 54 -47.76 -1.17 -13.63
N ILE A 55 -47.75 -0.12 -12.81
CA ILE A 55 -46.90 -0.03 -11.60
C ILE A 55 -47.49 -0.91 -10.48
N PRO A 56 -46.66 -1.65 -9.71
CA PRO A 56 -47.10 -2.41 -8.53
C PRO A 56 -47.81 -1.53 -7.48
N SER A 57 -48.70 -2.14 -6.69
CA SER A 57 -49.45 -1.43 -5.63
C SER A 57 -48.62 -1.09 -4.39
N GLU A 58 -47.53 -1.82 -4.15
CA GLU A 58 -46.59 -1.57 -3.05
C GLU A 58 -45.23 -1.21 -3.64
N LEU A 59 -44.68 -0.07 -3.21
CA LEU A 59 -43.48 0.53 -3.79
C LEU A 59 -42.49 0.94 -2.72
N ILE A 60 -41.21 0.68 -2.97
CA ILE A 60 -40.10 1.02 -2.07
C ILE A 60 -39.78 2.51 -2.08
N TRP A 61 -40.00 3.15 -3.23
CA TRP A 61 -39.83 4.59 -3.43
C TRP A 61 -41.01 5.08 -4.25
N ASP A 62 -41.92 5.81 -3.59
CA ASP A 62 -43.08 6.48 -4.21
C ASP A 62 -43.40 7.78 -3.45
N PRO A 63 -42.51 8.80 -3.51
CA PRO A 63 -42.70 10.08 -2.83
C PRO A 63 -44.02 10.78 -3.22
N LEU A 64 -44.56 10.49 -4.41
CA LEU A 64 -45.78 11.11 -4.93
C LEU A 64 -47.06 10.29 -4.63
N ASN A 65 -46.92 9.12 -4.01
CA ASN A 65 -48.01 8.16 -3.78
C ASN A 65 -48.76 7.78 -5.09
N ILE A 66 -48.06 7.67 -6.22
CA ILE A 66 -48.67 7.33 -7.52
C ILE A 66 -49.37 5.97 -7.47
N ALA A 67 -48.87 5.00 -6.69
CA ALA A 67 -49.54 3.71 -6.52
C ALA A 67 -50.98 3.84 -6.02
N LYS A 68 -51.30 4.89 -5.25
CA LYS A 68 -52.66 5.15 -4.74
C LYS A 68 -53.59 5.81 -5.76
N TYR A 69 -53.07 6.34 -6.87
CA TYR A 69 -53.84 7.17 -7.80
C TYR A 69 -53.53 6.81 -9.25
N ARG A 70 -54.13 5.71 -9.72
CA ARG A 70 -53.90 5.12 -11.07
C ARG A 70 -54.14 6.08 -12.23
N GLU A 71 -55.10 6.99 -12.12
CA GLU A 71 -55.40 8.02 -13.13
C GLU A 71 -54.28 9.08 -13.27
N ARG A 72 -53.28 9.09 -12.38
CA ARG A 72 -52.17 10.06 -12.37
C ARG A 72 -50.89 9.57 -13.06
N ALA A 73 -50.90 8.37 -13.65
CA ALA A 73 -49.74 7.76 -14.29
C ALA A 73 -49.55 8.18 -15.76
N GLU A 74 -50.59 8.73 -16.39
CA GLU A 74 -50.58 9.19 -17.78
C GLU A 74 -49.68 10.43 -17.90
N GLY A 75 -48.61 10.33 -18.69
CA GLY A 75 -47.60 11.39 -18.87
C GLY A 75 -46.46 11.41 -17.85
N ARG A 76 -46.16 10.33 -17.13
CA ARG A 76 -45.06 10.29 -16.13
C ARG A 76 -44.02 9.19 -16.39
N ARG A 77 -43.73 8.89 -17.65
CA ARG A 77 -42.97 7.69 -18.06
C ARG A 77 -41.62 7.59 -17.34
N ILE A 78 -40.81 8.65 -17.31
CA ILE A 78 -39.48 8.65 -16.65
C ILE A 78 -39.57 8.22 -15.18
N TYR A 79 -40.51 8.81 -14.44
CA TYR A 79 -40.72 8.50 -13.03
C TYR A 79 -41.22 7.07 -12.85
N CYS A 80 -42.22 6.66 -13.63
CA CYS A 80 -42.82 5.32 -13.58
C CYS A 80 -41.79 4.22 -13.88
N VAL A 81 -40.92 4.44 -14.87
CA VAL A 81 -39.81 3.54 -15.24
C VAL A 81 -38.79 3.44 -14.12
N LEU A 82 -38.43 4.57 -13.49
CA LEU A 82 -37.49 4.62 -12.38
C LEU A 82 -38.02 3.86 -11.16
N VAL A 83 -39.27 4.13 -10.77
CA VAL A 83 -39.96 3.42 -9.68
C VAL A 83 -40.01 1.91 -9.96
N LYS A 84 -40.43 1.52 -11.18
CA LYS A 84 -40.47 0.12 -11.59
C LYS A 84 -39.08 -0.53 -11.53
N THR A 85 -38.07 0.16 -12.04
CA THR A 85 -36.66 -0.30 -12.04
C THR A 85 -36.18 -0.57 -10.63
N ILE A 86 -36.33 0.39 -9.69
CA ILE A 86 -35.92 0.21 -8.30
C ILE A 86 -36.68 -0.94 -7.63
N ASN A 87 -37.99 -1.05 -7.88
CA ASN A 87 -38.80 -2.11 -7.31
C ASN A 87 -38.38 -3.50 -7.82
N GLN A 88 -38.15 -3.63 -9.13
CA GLN A 88 -37.67 -4.87 -9.74
C GLN A 88 -36.29 -5.26 -9.19
N ILE A 89 -35.35 -4.31 -9.06
CA ILE A 89 -34.02 -4.59 -8.48
C ILE A 89 -34.15 -5.12 -7.04
N HIS A 90 -35.06 -4.55 -6.25
CA HIS A 90 -35.26 -4.98 -4.89
C HIS A 90 -35.87 -6.38 -4.78
N GLU A 91 -36.87 -6.69 -5.62
CA GLU A 91 -37.43 -8.05 -5.69
C GLU A 91 -36.38 -9.06 -6.13
N LEU A 92 -35.52 -8.70 -7.11
CA LEU A 92 -34.39 -9.55 -7.49
C LEU A 92 -33.45 -9.82 -6.32
N LYS A 93 -33.14 -8.82 -5.49
CA LYS A 93 -32.27 -8.99 -4.32
C LYS A 93 -32.85 -9.92 -3.25
N LYS A 94 -34.16 -10.15 -3.22
CA LYS A 94 -34.84 -11.10 -2.33
C LYS A 94 -34.75 -12.55 -2.81
N LEU A 95 -34.43 -12.78 -4.09
CA LEU A 95 -34.32 -14.14 -4.63
C LEU A 95 -33.27 -14.96 -3.86
N GLU A 96 -33.68 -16.16 -3.46
CA GLU A 96 -32.78 -17.16 -2.91
C GLU A 96 -31.84 -17.68 -4.01
N GLY A 97 -30.61 -18.08 -3.65
CA GLY A 97 -29.63 -18.62 -4.61
C GLY A 97 -28.77 -17.58 -5.35
N LEU A 98 -29.07 -16.28 -5.27
CA LEU A 98 -28.18 -15.26 -5.84
C LEU A 98 -26.81 -15.23 -5.14
N THR A 99 -25.74 -15.24 -5.93
CA THR A 99 -24.37 -15.11 -5.40
C THR A 99 -24.17 -13.74 -4.75
N GLN A 100 -23.26 -13.65 -3.77
CA GLN A 100 -22.90 -12.37 -3.15
C GLN A 100 -22.38 -11.35 -4.18
N LYS A 101 -21.71 -11.84 -5.23
CA LYS A 101 -21.24 -11.02 -6.35
C LYS A 101 -22.41 -10.44 -7.15
N THR A 102 -23.42 -11.23 -7.48
CA THR A 102 -24.62 -10.77 -8.19
C THR A 102 -25.41 -9.77 -7.34
N LYS A 103 -25.59 -10.03 -6.04
CA LYS A 103 -26.21 -9.08 -5.09
C LYS A 103 -25.43 -7.76 -5.01
N TYR A 104 -24.10 -7.81 -5.01
CA TYR A 104 -23.24 -6.62 -5.03
C TYR A 104 -23.48 -5.77 -6.29
N PHE A 105 -23.49 -6.38 -7.48
CA PHE A 105 -23.71 -5.67 -8.73
C PHE A 105 -25.14 -5.12 -8.86
N LEU A 106 -26.15 -5.86 -8.41
CA LEU A 106 -27.54 -5.34 -8.34
C LEU A 106 -27.63 -4.09 -7.45
N CYS A 107 -26.91 -4.06 -6.33
CA CYS A 107 -26.86 -2.85 -5.49
C CYS A 107 -26.14 -1.69 -6.17
N LEU A 108 -25.03 -1.94 -6.89
CA LEU A 108 -24.37 -0.87 -7.65
C LEU A 108 -25.28 -0.33 -8.76
N TYR A 109 -26.00 -1.21 -9.45
CA TYR A 109 -26.98 -0.82 -10.47
C TYR A 109 -28.13 0.00 -9.86
N GLU A 110 -28.65 -0.39 -8.69
CA GLU A 110 -29.61 0.42 -7.91
C GLU A 110 -29.05 1.83 -7.61
N ASP A 111 -27.78 1.90 -7.21
CA ASP A 111 -27.13 3.14 -6.82
C ASP A 111 -26.85 4.08 -8.02
N MET A 112 -26.74 3.55 -9.25
CA MET A 112 -26.65 4.37 -10.49
C MET A 112 -27.88 5.25 -10.71
N HIS A 113 -29.03 4.85 -10.17
CA HIS A 113 -30.30 5.55 -10.31
C HIS A 113 -30.56 6.59 -9.20
N ILE A 114 -29.81 6.55 -8.09
CA ILE A 114 -29.98 7.46 -6.95
C ILE A 114 -29.83 8.94 -7.32
N PRO A 115 -28.87 9.38 -8.16
CA PRO A 115 -28.77 10.80 -8.54
C PRO A 115 -30.05 11.36 -9.18
N LEU A 116 -30.71 10.58 -10.04
CA LEU A 116 -31.98 10.96 -10.66
C LEU A 116 -33.11 11.01 -9.62
N ILE A 117 -33.13 10.05 -8.70
CA ILE A 117 -34.09 10.02 -7.59
C ILE A 117 -33.96 11.26 -6.71
N ASN A 118 -32.73 11.63 -6.32
CA ASN A 118 -32.47 12.85 -5.55
C ASN A 118 -32.90 14.12 -6.28
N TYR A 119 -32.65 14.18 -7.59
CA TYR A 119 -33.07 15.31 -8.41
C TYR A 119 -34.61 15.44 -8.42
N ILE A 120 -35.33 14.35 -8.66
CA ILE A 120 -36.81 14.34 -8.64
C ILE A 120 -37.33 14.75 -7.25
N ASP A 121 -36.77 14.21 -6.17
CA ASP A 121 -37.22 14.53 -4.82
C ASP A 121 -37.02 16.02 -4.49
N MET A 122 -35.87 16.61 -4.88
CA MET A 122 -35.63 18.05 -4.74
C MET A 122 -36.67 18.89 -5.48
N LEU A 123 -37.05 18.48 -6.70
CA LEU A 123 -38.05 19.20 -7.50
C LEU A 123 -39.44 19.15 -6.84
N VAL A 124 -39.83 17.97 -6.37
CA VAL A 124 -41.09 17.76 -5.64
C VAL A 124 -41.13 18.64 -4.39
N GLU A 125 -40.03 18.69 -3.62
CA GLU A 125 -39.93 19.51 -2.41
C GLU A 125 -40.02 21.01 -2.71
N LYS A 126 -39.25 21.51 -3.69
CA LYS A 126 -39.30 22.93 -4.11
C LYS A 126 -40.71 23.36 -4.49
N GLN A 127 -41.43 22.51 -5.21
CA GLN A 127 -42.78 22.81 -5.66
C GLN A 127 -43.80 22.71 -4.53
N MET A 128 -43.67 21.73 -3.61
CA MET A 128 -44.50 21.69 -2.40
C MET A 128 -44.31 22.95 -1.54
N ASN A 129 -43.08 23.42 -1.40
CA ASN A 129 -42.79 24.65 -0.68
C ASN A 129 -43.42 25.87 -1.37
N HIS A 130 -43.33 25.96 -2.70
CA HIS A 130 -43.97 27.02 -3.48
C HIS A 130 -45.51 27.01 -3.35
N LEU A 131 -46.14 25.82 -3.39
CA LEU A 131 -47.59 25.66 -3.20
C LEU A 131 -48.04 26.04 -1.79
N ASN A 132 -47.24 25.68 -0.78
CA ASN A 132 -47.49 26.11 0.60
C ASN A 132 -47.44 27.64 0.68
N LEU A 133 -46.43 28.30 0.09
CA LEU A 133 -46.32 29.77 0.03
C LEU A 133 -47.53 30.44 -0.65
N ILE A 134 -48.03 29.92 -1.77
CA ILE A 134 -49.22 30.46 -2.46
C ILE A 134 -50.49 30.29 -1.63
N SER A 135 -50.63 29.17 -0.91
CA SER A 135 -51.80 28.95 -0.05
C SER A 135 -51.90 29.97 1.09
N TYR A 136 -50.77 30.49 1.57
CA TYR A 136 -50.73 31.53 2.59
C TYR A 136 -51.09 32.93 2.04
N THR A 137 -50.82 33.24 0.77
CA THR A 137 -51.06 34.57 0.20
C THR A 137 -52.50 34.79 -0.29
N GLN A 138 -53.25 33.74 -0.62
CA GLN A 138 -54.62 33.87 -1.13
C GLN A 138 -55.72 34.04 -0.06
N HIS A 139 -55.37 34.08 1.23
CA HIS A 139 -56.34 34.13 2.34
C HIS A 139 -56.58 35.52 2.96
N GLY A 140 -56.19 36.62 2.30
CA GLY A 140 -56.74 37.96 2.56
C GLY A 140 -56.42 38.59 3.92
N THR A 141 -55.54 38.00 4.73
CA THR A 141 -54.88 38.71 5.82
C THR A 141 -53.60 39.32 5.28
N GLU A 142 -53.37 40.61 5.54
CA GLU A 142 -52.15 41.32 5.17
C GLU A 142 -50.91 40.45 5.43
N PRO A 143 -49.91 40.47 4.54
CA PRO A 143 -48.64 39.80 4.78
C PRO A 143 -47.98 40.49 5.98
N VAL A 144 -48.19 39.94 7.18
CA VAL A 144 -47.31 40.23 8.30
C VAL A 144 -45.94 39.76 7.85
N LEU A 145 -45.05 40.72 7.58
CA LEU A 145 -43.61 40.47 7.48
C LEU A 145 -43.19 39.81 8.79
N ILE A 146 -43.19 38.48 8.83
CA ILE A 146 -42.56 37.73 9.91
C ILE A 146 -41.06 37.81 9.61
N PRO A 147 -40.26 38.50 10.45
CA PRO A 147 -38.81 38.48 10.30
C PRO A 147 -38.36 37.02 10.48
N GLU A 148 -37.45 36.58 9.62
CA GLU A 148 -36.75 35.28 9.62
C GLU A 148 -36.86 34.50 10.94
N PHE A 149 -37.85 33.61 11.04
CA PHE A 149 -37.87 32.62 12.10
C PHE A 149 -37.06 31.40 11.66
N ARG A 150 -35.83 31.34 12.18
CA ARG A 150 -35.04 30.11 12.24
C ARG A 150 -35.88 29.01 12.85
N ILE A 151 -36.05 27.93 12.09
CA ILE A 151 -36.67 26.70 12.55
C ILE A 151 -35.73 26.06 13.59
N ASN A 152 -35.99 26.32 14.86
CA ASN A 152 -35.63 25.39 15.94
C ASN A 152 -36.93 24.76 16.44
N GLY A 153 -36.93 23.43 16.43
CA GLY A 153 -38.13 22.61 16.45
C GLY A 153 -39.05 22.84 17.66
N ARG A 154 -40.35 22.93 17.35
CA ARG A 154 -41.53 22.35 18.04
C ARG A 154 -42.76 23.12 17.55
N CYS A 155 -43.38 22.67 16.47
CA CYS A 155 -44.72 23.14 16.15
C CYS A 155 -45.71 22.41 17.07
N SER A 156 -46.45 23.16 17.89
CA SER A 156 -47.37 22.57 18.87
C SER A 156 -48.54 21.88 18.16
N THR A 157 -48.75 20.61 18.51
CA THR A 157 -49.87 19.76 18.06
C THR A 157 -51.25 20.38 18.36
N ALA A 158 -51.31 21.42 19.20
CA ALA A 158 -52.52 22.18 19.52
C ALA A 158 -52.97 23.11 18.40
N PHE A 159 -52.05 23.67 17.59
CA PHE A 159 -52.40 24.57 16.49
C PHE A 159 -52.99 23.81 15.29
N ILE A 160 -52.39 22.66 14.94
CA ILE A 160 -52.88 21.77 13.89
C ILE A 160 -54.27 21.20 14.25
N LYS A 161 -54.50 20.82 15.52
CA LYS A 161 -55.82 20.36 15.99
C LYS A 161 -56.92 21.44 15.96
N ARG A 162 -56.56 22.73 15.98
CA ARG A 162 -57.51 23.85 15.89
C ARG A 162 -57.91 24.14 14.44
N ILE A 163 -56.98 23.97 13.49
CA ILE A 163 -57.25 24.10 12.05
C ILE A 163 -58.09 22.92 11.53
N MET A 164 -57.89 21.70 12.06
CA MET A 164 -58.64 20.51 11.60
C MET A 164 -60.13 20.46 12.01
N LYS A 165 -60.64 21.41 12.82
CA LYS A 165 -62.04 21.42 13.26
C LYS A 165 -63.01 22.19 12.34
N HIS A 166 -62.53 22.85 11.27
CA HIS A 166 -63.41 23.58 10.34
C HIS A 166 -63.92 22.69 9.18
N LYS A 167 -65.25 22.62 9.02
CA LYS A 167 -66.00 21.84 8.01
C LYS A 167 -65.92 22.43 6.59
N SER A 168 -64.72 22.57 6.04
CA SER A 168 -64.54 22.98 4.62
C SER A 168 -63.51 22.07 3.94
N TYR A 169 -63.83 20.76 3.90
CA TYR A 169 -62.98 19.70 3.36
C TYR A 169 -63.28 19.30 1.90
N GLU A 170 -63.97 20.13 1.13
CA GLU A 170 -64.09 19.93 -0.33
C GLU A 170 -62.96 20.62 -1.13
N ARG A 171 -62.19 21.54 -0.52
CA ARG A 171 -61.19 22.35 -1.25
C ARG A 171 -59.74 21.84 -1.17
N PHE A 172 -59.47 20.78 -0.42
CA PHE A 172 -58.19 20.04 -0.51
C PHE A 172 -57.99 19.35 -1.87
N GLY A 173 -59.07 19.18 -2.65
CA GLY A 173 -59.01 18.76 -4.06
C GLY A 173 -58.15 19.66 -4.95
N LYS A 174 -58.00 20.96 -4.61
CA LYS A 174 -57.17 21.89 -5.39
C LYS A 174 -55.66 21.79 -5.10
N LEU A 175 -55.26 21.39 -3.88
CA LEU A 175 -53.86 21.04 -3.59
C LEU A 175 -53.46 19.72 -4.28
N ILE A 176 -54.46 18.85 -4.51
CA ILE A 176 -54.35 17.61 -5.30
C ILE A 176 -54.28 17.92 -6.80
N ASP A 177 -54.97 18.96 -7.29
CA ASP A 177 -54.85 19.43 -8.68
C ASP A 177 -53.50 20.09 -8.97
N ALA A 178 -52.89 20.79 -8.01
CA ALA A 178 -51.53 21.30 -8.16
C ALA A 178 -50.47 20.19 -8.25
N LYS A 179 -50.72 19.02 -7.65
CA LYS A 179 -49.91 17.80 -7.85
C LYS A 179 -50.05 17.20 -9.25
N LYS A 180 -51.09 17.55 -10.02
CA LYS A 180 -51.31 17.04 -11.40
C LYS A 180 -50.26 17.58 -12.38
N PHE A 181 -49.82 18.84 -12.22
CA PHE A 181 -48.87 19.52 -13.12
C PHE A 181 -47.39 19.17 -12.91
N ILE A 182 -47.04 18.44 -11.84
CA ILE A 182 -45.65 18.36 -11.33
C ILE A 182 -44.71 17.56 -12.22
N LEU A 183 -45.22 16.64 -13.05
CA LEU A 183 -44.45 15.83 -13.98
C LEU A 183 -45.40 15.41 -15.11
N THR A 184 -45.42 16.12 -16.24
CA THR A 184 -45.95 15.57 -17.50
C THR A 184 -44.76 15.36 -18.43
N ASP A 185 -44.78 14.34 -19.30
CA ASP A 185 -43.68 14.00 -20.20
C ASP A 185 -43.35 15.19 -21.11
N ASP A 186 -44.36 16.00 -21.50
CA ASP A 186 -44.18 17.29 -22.19
C ASP A 186 -43.35 18.31 -21.38
N TYR A 187 -43.45 18.34 -20.06
CA TYR A 187 -42.72 19.27 -19.20
C TYR A 187 -41.26 18.84 -18.96
N LEU A 188 -40.95 17.54 -19.14
CA LEU A 188 -39.61 16.96 -19.09
C LEU A 188 -38.93 16.93 -20.47
N CYS A 189 -39.66 16.99 -21.59
CA CYS A 189 -39.11 16.84 -22.95
C CYS A 189 -39.03 18.13 -23.80
N THR A 190 -39.72 19.23 -23.45
CA THR A 190 -39.83 20.37 -24.39
C THR A 190 -38.72 21.42 -24.26
N GLN A 191 -37.65 21.27 -25.05
CA GLN A 191 -37.12 22.38 -25.85
C GLN A 191 -37.29 21.99 -27.32
N ILE A 192 -38.38 22.39 -27.95
CA ILE A 192 -38.48 22.73 -29.38
C ILE A 192 -39.82 23.45 -29.55
N ASN A 193 -39.72 24.68 -30.05
CA ASN A 193 -40.81 25.56 -30.50
C ASN A 193 -41.76 26.08 -29.42
N LEU A 194 -41.69 27.40 -29.16
CA LEU A 194 -42.86 28.30 -29.13
C LEU A 194 -42.38 29.75 -29.01
N THR A 195 -42.24 30.40 -30.16
CA THR A 195 -42.38 31.84 -30.30
C THR A 195 -43.87 32.20 -30.37
N ASN A 196 -44.24 33.27 -29.67
CA ASN A 196 -45.47 34.07 -29.79
C ASN A 196 -46.81 33.46 -29.30
N ASN A 197 -47.21 33.75 -28.06
CA ASN A 197 -48.12 34.85 -27.72
C ASN A 197 -48.56 34.78 -26.25
N VAL A 198 -48.84 35.95 -25.70
CA VAL A 198 -48.85 36.27 -24.27
C VAL A 198 -50.09 35.75 -23.53
N THR A 199 -49.84 34.87 -22.56
CA THR A 199 -50.57 34.77 -21.28
C THR A 199 -49.53 34.35 -20.25
N ILE A 200 -49.28 35.14 -19.21
CA ILE A 200 -48.20 34.87 -18.23
C ILE A 200 -48.56 33.59 -17.45
N PRO A 201 -47.92 32.44 -17.69
CA PRO A 201 -48.06 31.26 -16.86
C PRO A 201 -47.17 31.46 -15.61
N PRO A 202 -47.36 30.71 -14.53
CA PRO A 202 -46.35 30.65 -13.46
C PRO A 202 -44.97 30.34 -14.08
N PRO A 203 -43.87 30.90 -13.54
CA PRO A 203 -42.55 30.76 -14.14
C PRO A 203 -42.28 29.28 -14.40
N ALA A 204 -42.14 28.92 -15.68
CA ALA A 204 -41.84 27.57 -16.10
C ALA A 204 -40.46 27.19 -15.55
N ILE A 205 -40.44 26.46 -14.44
CA ILE A 205 -39.22 25.85 -13.91
C ILE A 205 -38.94 24.65 -14.80
N HIS A 206 -37.99 24.78 -15.72
CA HIS A 206 -37.51 23.70 -16.59
C HIS A 206 -37.11 22.46 -15.76
N LEU A 207 -37.77 21.32 -16.01
CA LEU A 207 -37.45 20.02 -15.39
C LEU A 207 -36.81 19.07 -16.39
N GLN A 208 -35.89 19.54 -17.23
CA GLN A 208 -35.00 18.60 -17.92
C GLN A 208 -33.83 18.30 -16.98
N PRO A 209 -33.69 17.08 -16.41
CA PRO A 209 -32.36 16.64 -16.03
C PRO A 209 -31.52 16.66 -17.32
N GLU A 210 -30.45 17.44 -17.37
CA GLU A 210 -29.53 17.40 -18.52
C GLU A 210 -29.19 15.94 -18.81
N MET A 211 -29.29 15.48 -20.07
CA MET A 211 -28.94 14.10 -20.45
C MET A 211 -27.52 13.69 -20.00
N LYS A 212 -26.63 14.66 -19.73
CA LYS A 212 -25.33 14.46 -19.07
C LYS A 212 -25.41 13.74 -17.72
N LEU A 213 -26.54 13.82 -16.99
CA LEU A 213 -26.78 13.06 -15.76
C LEU A 213 -26.79 11.54 -15.98
N PHE A 214 -27.02 11.08 -17.22
CA PHE A 214 -26.97 9.67 -17.61
C PHE A 214 -25.62 9.27 -18.21
N GLU A 215 -24.89 10.20 -18.82
CA GLU A 215 -23.61 9.93 -19.52
C GLU A 215 -22.39 9.94 -18.59
N ASP A 216 -22.42 10.70 -17.49
CA ASP A 216 -21.31 10.78 -16.50
C ASP A 216 -21.52 9.88 -15.25
N GLY A 217 -22.56 9.04 -15.23
CA GLY A 217 -23.12 8.40 -14.04
C GLY A 217 -22.53 7.04 -13.65
N GLU A 218 -21.21 6.85 -13.63
CA GLU A 218 -20.65 5.63 -13.04
C GLU A 218 -20.92 5.60 -11.52
N ALA A 219 -21.66 4.60 -11.05
CA ALA A 219 -21.87 4.41 -9.61
C ALA A 219 -20.50 4.23 -8.92
N PHE A 220 -20.28 5.00 -7.85
CA PHE A 220 -19.05 4.91 -7.09
C PHE A 220 -18.85 3.50 -6.53
N HIS A 221 -17.65 2.94 -6.69
CA HIS A 221 -17.31 1.58 -6.24
C HIS A 221 -15.84 1.47 -5.81
N GLU A 222 -15.46 0.36 -5.15
CA GLU A 222 -14.10 0.16 -4.61
C GLU A 222 -12.97 0.31 -5.66
N GLY A 223 -13.22 -0.05 -6.93
CA GLY A 223 -12.26 0.17 -8.03
C GLY A 223 -11.95 1.62 -8.37
N LEU A 224 -12.81 2.57 -8.00
CA LEU A 224 -12.61 4.02 -8.19
C LEU A 224 -11.83 4.66 -7.02
N LEU A 225 -11.38 3.86 -6.05
CA LEU A 225 -10.47 4.35 -5.01
C LEU A 225 -9.14 4.81 -5.65
N PRO A 226 -8.53 5.91 -5.16
CA PRO A 226 -7.23 6.36 -5.64
C PRO A 226 -6.16 5.27 -5.53
N ASP A 227 -5.30 5.11 -6.54
CA ASP A 227 -4.19 4.13 -6.49
C ASP A 227 -3.13 4.54 -5.46
N VAL A 228 -3.33 4.02 -4.26
CA VAL A 228 -2.41 4.14 -3.14
C VAL A 228 -1.77 2.81 -2.76
N LEU A 229 -1.96 1.74 -3.55
CA LEU A 229 -1.44 0.40 -3.22
C LEU A 229 0.08 0.38 -3.09
N ARG A 230 0.79 1.14 -3.93
CA ARG A 230 2.25 1.32 -3.83
C ARG A 230 2.69 1.89 -2.47
N TYR A 231 1.83 2.65 -1.79
CA TYR A 231 2.11 3.20 -0.47
C TYR A 231 1.82 2.20 0.65
N VAL A 232 0.93 1.24 0.44
CA VAL A 232 0.61 0.19 1.42
C VAL A 232 1.83 -0.68 1.71
N ILE A 233 2.58 -1.11 0.69
CA ILE A 233 3.84 -1.85 0.88
C ILE A 233 4.86 -1.03 1.69
N ASN A 234 4.77 0.29 1.58
CA ASN A 234 5.59 1.21 2.35
C ASN A 234 5.04 1.50 3.75
N CYS A 235 4.01 0.83 4.25
CA CYS A 235 3.54 1.04 5.62
C CYS A 235 4.43 0.32 6.64
N ASN A 236 4.31 0.70 7.91
CA ASN A 236 5.13 0.20 9.01
C ASN A 236 4.65 -1.16 9.55
N PHE A 237 4.36 -2.11 8.65
CA PHE A 237 4.07 -3.49 9.04
C PHE A 237 5.26 -4.04 9.84
N PHE A 238 6.43 -4.07 9.21
CA PHE A 238 7.59 -4.81 9.73
C PHE A 238 8.64 -3.95 10.45
N SER A 239 8.64 -2.63 10.24
CA SER A 239 9.64 -1.73 10.81
C SER A 239 9.04 -0.40 11.28
N GLU A 240 9.64 0.19 12.32
CA GLU A 240 9.20 1.46 12.92
C GLU A 240 10.02 2.64 12.38
N THR A 241 10.13 2.77 11.06
CA THR A 241 10.81 3.93 10.47
C THR A 241 9.84 5.10 10.34
N LYS A 242 10.29 6.32 10.66
CA LYS A 242 9.52 7.54 10.36
C LYS A 242 9.50 7.71 8.84
N LYS A 243 8.31 7.81 8.24
CA LYS A 243 8.13 7.95 6.79
C LYS A 243 7.55 9.32 6.48
N ASN A 244 8.08 9.96 5.45
CA ASN A 244 7.78 11.35 5.10
C ASN A 244 6.49 11.51 4.29
N HIS A 245 5.92 10.44 3.74
CA HIS A 245 4.74 10.53 2.88
C HIS A 245 3.44 10.54 3.69
N PRO A 246 2.55 11.55 3.53
CA PRO A 246 1.31 11.69 4.31
C PRO A 246 0.42 10.44 4.32
N LEU A 247 0.14 9.86 3.13
CA LEU A 247 -0.67 8.63 3.02
C LEU A 247 -0.04 7.44 3.74
N VAL A 248 1.28 7.28 3.65
CA VAL A 248 1.98 6.18 4.32
C VAL A 248 1.88 6.34 5.84
N HIS A 249 2.05 7.56 6.34
CA HIS A 249 1.88 7.86 7.76
C HIS A 249 0.45 7.58 8.23
N LEU A 250 -0.55 8.03 7.47
CA LEU A 250 -1.96 7.86 7.79
C LEU A 250 -2.35 6.38 7.83
N ILE A 251 -2.07 5.61 6.78
CA ILE A 251 -2.37 4.17 6.71
C ILE A 251 -1.59 3.41 7.80
N SER A 252 -0.35 3.82 8.08
CA SER A 252 0.45 3.21 9.15
C SER A 252 -0.11 3.42 10.55
N LYS A 253 -0.90 4.48 10.78
CA LYS A 253 -1.60 4.67 12.05
C LYS A 253 -2.71 3.66 12.26
N SER A 254 -3.35 3.20 11.18
CA SER A 254 -4.43 2.21 11.21
C SER A 254 -3.96 0.76 11.30
N LEU A 255 -2.64 0.52 11.40
CA LEU A 255 -2.11 -0.82 11.54
C LEU A 255 -2.51 -1.47 12.89
N PRO A 256 -2.70 -2.80 12.94
CA PRO A 256 -3.19 -3.52 14.13
C PRO A 256 -2.38 -3.27 15.43
N GLN A 257 -1.07 -3.05 15.29
CA GLN A 257 -0.15 -2.79 16.41
C GLN A 257 -0.29 -1.40 17.03
N ARG A 258 -1.08 -0.50 16.44
CA ARG A 258 -1.32 0.86 16.94
C ARG A 258 -2.73 0.92 17.51
N CYS A 259 -2.85 0.98 18.84
CA CYS A 259 -4.13 1.08 19.54
C CYS A 259 -4.47 2.48 20.04
N THR A 260 -3.50 3.39 20.04
CA THR A 260 -3.68 4.77 20.50
C THR A 260 -4.06 5.68 19.35
N ILE A 261 -5.31 6.09 19.35
CA ILE A 261 -5.88 7.02 18.37
C ILE A 261 -5.79 8.40 19.00
N ARG A 262 -4.59 8.99 19.02
CA ARG A 262 -4.40 10.37 19.47
C ARG A 262 -4.20 11.26 18.25
N ASN A 263 -4.95 12.36 18.21
CA ASN A 263 -4.82 13.43 17.25
C ASN A 263 -5.00 12.95 15.80
N LEU A 264 -5.78 11.87 15.58
CA LEU A 264 -5.96 11.34 14.22
C LEU A 264 -6.79 12.31 13.37
N SER A 265 -7.83 12.90 13.95
CA SER A 265 -8.64 13.95 13.34
C SER A 265 -7.78 15.14 12.93
N ASP A 266 -6.91 15.62 13.82
CA ASP A 266 -6.00 16.74 13.54
C ASP A 266 -5.05 16.43 12.37
N ILE A 267 -4.45 15.24 12.38
CA ILE A 267 -3.53 14.81 11.32
C ILE A 267 -4.26 14.66 9.98
N LEU A 268 -5.45 14.07 9.99
CA LEU A 268 -6.31 13.93 8.82
C LEU A 268 -6.70 15.29 8.26
N HIS A 269 -7.12 16.21 9.14
CA HIS A 269 -7.48 17.57 8.78
C HIS A 269 -6.29 18.33 8.19
N GLU A 270 -5.12 18.31 8.85
CA GLU A 270 -3.91 18.98 8.38
C GLU A 270 -3.47 18.46 7.01
N TYR A 271 -3.41 17.13 6.85
CA TYR A 271 -2.99 16.51 5.59
C TYR A 271 -4.01 16.72 4.47
N SER A 272 -5.31 16.60 4.75
CA SER A 272 -6.38 16.80 3.75
C SER A 272 -6.50 18.27 3.32
N ARG A 273 -6.21 19.20 4.24
CA ARG A 273 -6.12 20.63 3.93
C ARG A 273 -4.91 20.92 3.04
N LYS A 274 -3.73 20.37 3.36
CA LYS A 274 -2.47 20.64 2.65
C LYS A 274 -2.33 19.87 1.33
N HIS A 275 -2.92 18.68 1.22
CA HIS A 275 -2.71 17.75 0.13
C HIS A 275 -4.05 17.23 -0.42
N THR A 276 -4.46 17.71 -1.59
CA THR A 276 -5.73 17.32 -2.22
C THR A 276 -5.85 15.80 -2.42
N TYR A 277 -4.77 15.12 -2.85
CA TYR A 277 -4.78 13.66 -3.01
C TYR A 277 -5.02 12.89 -1.70
N VAL A 278 -4.71 13.48 -0.53
CA VAL A 278 -5.03 12.86 0.77
C VAL A 278 -6.51 13.03 1.08
N TYR A 279 -7.05 14.23 0.83
CA TYR A 279 -8.49 14.49 0.95
C TYR A 279 -9.31 13.54 0.08
N ASP A 280 -8.96 13.43 -1.20
CA ASP A 280 -9.66 12.56 -2.16
C ASP A 280 -9.61 11.10 -1.71
N PHE A 281 -8.46 10.63 -1.22
CA PHE A 281 -8.31 9.30 -0.63
C PHE A 281 -9.23 9.08 0.57
N VAL A 282 -9.22 9.99 1.55
CA VAL A 282 -10.02 9.86 2.78
C VAL A 282 -11.51 9.85 2.45
N ILE A 283 -11.99 10.80 1.64
CA ILE A 283 -13.40 10.87 1.24
C ILE A 283 -13.82 9.64 0.44
N SER A 284 -12.98 9.15 -0.47
CA SER A 284 -13.26 7.95 -1.25
C SER A 284 -13.35 6.71 -0.35
N CYS A 285 -12.47 6.60 0.66
CA CYS A 285 -12.55 5.55 1.67
C CYS A 285 -13.82 5.68 2.51
N MET A 286 -14.18 6.90 2.94
CA MET A 286 -15.41 7.15 3.69
C MET A 286 -16.64 6.74 2.89
N ARG A 287 -16.75 7.18 1.63
CA ARG A 287 -17.82 6.76 0.71
C ARG A 287 -17.91 5.24 0.61
N CYS A 288 -16.77 4.59 0.35
CA CYS A 288 -16.70 3.14 0.17
C CYS A 288 -17.13 2.39 1.43
N SER A 289 -16.60 2.79 2.59
CA SER A 289 -16.93 2.22 3.90
C SER A 289 -18.39 2.46 4.28
N MET A 290 -18.90 3.68 4.17
CA MET A 290 -20.23 4.01 4.69
C MET A 290 -21.35 3.41 3.83
N LEU A 291 -21.15 3.33 2.51
CA LEU A 291 -22.10 2.69 1.58
C LEU A 291 -21.93 1.16 1.50
N GLY A 292 -20.88 0.59 2.10
CA GLY A 292 -20.59 -0.85 2.03
C GLY A 292 -20.21 -1.31 0.62
N LEU A 293 -19.38 -0.51 -0.07
CA LEU A 293 -19.02 -0.71 -1.47
C LEU A 293 -17.78 -1.59 -1.67
N TYR A 294 -17.13 -2.02 -0.58
CA TYR A 294 -16.14 -3.08 -0.67
C TYR A 294 -16.83 -4.41 -0.98
N LYS A 295 -16.27 -5.22 -1.89
CA LYS A 295 -16.82 -6.54 -2.24
C LYS A 295 -16.92 -7.49 -1.04
N SER A 296 -16.09 -7.28 -0.03
CA SER A 296 -16.12 -8.08 1.20
C SER A 296 -17.13 -7.59 2.23
N SER A 297 -17.76 -6.42 2.05
CA SER A 297 -18.78 -5.93 2.96
C SER A 297 -19.98 -6.87 2.95
N GLN A 298 -20.35 -7.38 4.12
CA GLN A 298 -21.50 -8.29 4.27
C GLN A 298 -22.82 -7.51 4.48
N VAL A 299 -22.72 -6.28 4.98
CA VAL A 299 -23.86 -5.41 5.25
C VAL A 299 -23.71 -4.14 4.41
N ARG A 300 -24.77 -3.78 3.70
CA ARG A 300 -24.96 -2.47 3.07
C ARG A 300 -26.09 -1.72 3.76
N PRO A 301 -26.02 -0.38 3.86
CA PRO A 301 -27.14 0.39 4.38
C PRO A 301 -28.41 0.21 3.53
N PRO A 302 -29.60 0.36 4.12
CA PRO A 302 -30.86 0.38 3.38
C PRO A 302 -30.87 1.45 2.29
N PHE A 303 -31.69 1.25 1.25
CA PHE A 303 -31.76 2.12 0.07
C PHE A 303 -31.94 3.61 0.44
N HIS A 304 -32.89 3.93 1.32
CA HIS A 304 -33.16 5.32 1.71
C HIS A 304 -31.98 5.98 2.45
N ILE A 305 -31.16 5.22 3.19
CA ILE A 305 -29.93 5.74 3.81
C ILE A 305 -28.86 5.98 2.76
N ARG A 306 -28.67 5.06 1.82
CA ARG A 306 -27.68 5.23 0.73
C ARG A 306 -28.00 6.44 -0.13
N LYS A 307 -29.28 6.64 -0.45
CA LYS A 307 -29.79 7.82 -1.15
C LYS A 307 -29.32 9.12 -0.49
N VAL A 308 -29.57 9.22 0.82
CA VAL A 308 -29.21 10.38 1.63
C VAL A 308 -27.69 10.56 1.73
N LEU A 309 -26.93 9.48 1.92
CA LEU A 309 -25.46 9.52 1.95
C LEU A 309 -24.85 10.00 0.63
N ILE A 310 -25.33 9.48 -0.49
CA ILE A 310 -24.86 9.87 -1.82
C ILE A 310 -25.14 11.36 -2.05
N ASP A 311 -26.30 11.85 -1.63
CA ASP A 311 -26.63 13.27 -1.70
C ASP A 311 -25.66 14.13 -0.87
N VAL A 312 -25.44 13.75 0.40
CA VAL A 312 -24.51 14.41 1.30
C VAL A 312 -23.10 14.46 0.71
N PHE A 313 -22.61 13.34 0.17
CA PHE A 313 -21.29 13.26 -0.43
C PHE A 313 -21.17 14.02 -1.76
N LYS A 314 -22.27 14.30 -2.45
CA LYS A 314 -22.29 15.07 -3.69
C LYS A 314 -22.35 16.58 -3.41
N ASN A 315 -23.13 16.97 -2.41
CA ASN A 315 -23.48 18.38 -2.18
C ASN A 315 -22.58 19.07 -1.14
N LYS A 316 -21.94 18.32 -0.22
CA LYS A 316 -21.02 18.93 0.74
C LYS A 316 -19.70 19.35 0.11
N THR A 317 -19.28 20.56 0.44
CA THR A 317 -17.99 21.12 0.04
C THR A 317 -16.83 20.50 0.82
N LYS A 318 -15.61 20.66 0.27
CA LYS A 318 -14.38 20.25 0.96
C LYS A 318 -14.25 20.86 2.36
N ASN A 319 -14.59 22.14 2.52
CA ASN A 319 -14.48 22.83 3.81
C ASN A 319 -15.44 22.26 4.84
N GLU A 320 -16.68 21.93 4.46
CA GLU A 320 -17.64 21.28 5.37
C GLU A 320 -17.16 19.91 5.82
N PHE A 321 -16.59 19.11 4.91
CA PHE A 321 -16.00 17.82 5.29
C PHE A 321 -14.79 17.97 6.19
N LEU A 322 -13.94 18.97 5.96
CA LEU A 322 -12.80 19.25 6.85
C LEU A 322 -13.26 19.65 8.26
N GLN A 323 -14.32 20.46 8.38
CA GLN A 323 -14.92 20.78 9.67
C GLN A 323 -15.54 19.54 10.33
N TRP A 324 -16.24 18.73 9.55
CA TRP A 324 -16.81 17.46 10.04
C TRP A 324 -15.72 16.52 10.58
N MET A 325 -14.55 16.42 9.91
CA MET A 325 -13.43 15.58 10.40
C MET A 325 -12.85 16.05 11.75
N LEU A 326 -13.02 17.33 12.11
CA LEU A 326 -12.58 17.89 13.40
C LEU A 326 -13.60 17.71 14.52
N MET A 327 -14.81 17.24 14.21
CA MET A 327 -15.80 16.86 15.23
C MET A 327 -15.38 15.56 15.93
N ASP A 328 -16.22 15.05 16.83
CA ASP A 328 -15.98 13.79 17.55
C ASP A 328 -16.29 12.57 16.66
N HIS A 329 -15.48 12.37 15.61
CA HIS A 329 -15.60 11.25 14.64
C HIS A 329 -14.30 10.46 14.48
N GLN A 330 -13.45 10.49 15.51
CA GLN A 330 -12.09 10.00 15.41
C GLN A 330 -12.02 8.47 15.27
N GLN A 331 -12.87 7.72 16.01
CA GLN A 331 -12.92 6.26 15.91
C GLN A 331 -13.48 5.82 14.56
N LEU A 332 -14.52 6.50 14.06
CA LEU A 332 -15.10 6.20 12.75
C LEU A 332 -14.06 6.38 11.64
N LEU A 333 -13.38 7.53 11.60
CA LEU A 333 -12.30 7.79 10.63
C LEU A 333 -11.19 6.74 10.72
N PHE A 334 -10.84 6.31 11.94
CA PHE A 334 -9.84 5.27 12.17
C PHE A 334 -10.24 3.93 11.56
N TYR A 335 -11.48 3.50 11.78
CA TYR A 335 -12.00 2.23 11.26
C TYR A 335 -12.25 2.26 9.75
N ILE A 336 -12.61 3.42 9.17
CA ILE A 336 -12.70 3.60 7.72
C ILE A 336 -11.34 3.33 7.05
N ILE A 337 -10.26 3.89 7.61
CA ILE A 337 -8.90 3.64 7.09
C ILE A 337 -8.46 2.19 7.36
N LYS A 338 -8.89 1.56 8.48
CA LYS A 338 -8.64 0.14 8.74
C LYS A 338 -9.33 -0.77 7.72
N GLU A 339 -10.57 -0.47 7.35
CA GLU A 339 -11.33 -1.24 6.36
C GLU A 339 -10.68 -1.10 4.97
N PHE A 340 -10.26 0.11 4.60
CA PHE A 340 -9.42 0.31 3.42
C PHE A 340 -8.13 -0.52 3.47
N LEU A 341 -7.42 -0.52 4.60
CA LEU A 341 -6.18 -1.28 4.78
C LEU A 341 -6.41 -2.79 4.58
N VAL A 342 -7.51 -3.34 5.11
CA VAL A 342 -7.91 -4.74 4.89
C VAL A 342 -8.10 -5.02 3.40
N PHE A 343 -8.87 -4.17 2.71
CA PHE A 343 -9.08 -4.25 1.27
C PHE A 343 -7.76 -4.20 0.49
N ALA A 344 -6.92 -3.20 0.77
CA ALA A 344 -5.70 -2.94 0.04
C ALA A 344 -4.64 -4.03 0.26
N CYS A 345 -4.56 -4.62 1.46
CA CYS A 345 -3.69 -5.76 1.72
C CYS A 345 -4.07 -6.97 0.86
N ARG A 346 -5.36 -7.28 0.71
CA ARG A 346 -5.81 -8.41 -0.13
C ARG A 346 -5.45 -8.24 -1.61
N LEU A 347 -5.34 -7.00 -2.08
CA LEU A 347 -4.90 -6.69 -3.45
C LEU A 347 -3.39 -6.86 -3.68
N VAL A 348 -2.61 -7.08 -2.61
CA VAL A 348 -1.18 -7.40 -2.68
C VAL A 348 -0.95 -8.79 -2.09
N PRO A 349 -1.17 -9.89 -2.84
CA PRO A 349 -1.17 -11.25 -2.30
C PRO A 349 0.10 -11.64 -1.53
N SER A 350 1.26 -11.16 -1.98
CA SER A 350 2.54 -11.40 -1.30
C SER A 350 2.60 -10.75 0.07
N LEU A 351 2.12 -9.51 0.19
CA LEU A 351 2.00 -8.82 1.48
C LEU A 351 0.94 -9.51 2.35
N TYR A 352 -0.22 -9.85 1.79
CA TYR A 352 -1.32 -10.51 2.50
C TYR A 352 -0.89 -11.83 3.14
N ASN A 353 -0.19 -12.67 2.38
CA ASN A 353 0.32 -13.95 2.88
C ASN A 353 1.35 -13.75 4.00
N GLU A 354 2.22 -12.75 3.86
CA GLU A 354 3.25 -12.45 4.86
C GLU A 354 2.64 -11.91 6.16
N ILE A 355 1.70 -10.98 6.08
CA ILE A 355 1.03 -10.44 7.28
C ILE A 355 0.16 -11.53 7.94
N ARG A 356 -0.56 -12.35 7.17
CA ARG A 356 -1.31 -13.47 7.74
C ARG A 356 -0.40 -14.50 8.42
N GLY A 357 0.83 -14.65 7.94
CA GLY A 357 1.83 -15.54 8.51
C GLY A 357 2.53 -15.01 9.77
N ARG A 358 2.52 -13.69 10.01
CA ARG A 358 3.25 -13.01 11.11
C ARG A 358 2.36 -12.35 12.16
N TYR A 359 1.11 -12.07 11.84
CA TYR A 359 0.12 -11.47 12.73
C TYR A 359 -1.12 -12.37 12.76
N SER A 360 -1.95 -12.22 13.80
CA SER A 360 -3.33 -12.71 13.80
C SER A 360 -4.21 -11.90 12.84
N TRP A 361 -3.79 -11.75 11.58
CA TRP A 361 -4.42 -10.85 10.59
C TRP A 361 -5.89 -11.21 10.33
N GLY A 362 -6.22 -12.50 10.32
CA GLY A 362 -7.62 -12.94 10.17
C GLY A 362 -8.53 -12.38 11.27
N LYS A 363 -8.11 -12.45 12.54
CA LYS A 363 -8.86 -11.87 13.67
C LYS A 363 -9.00 -10.34 13.54
N PHE A 364 -7.96 -9.66 13.07
CA PHE A 364 -8.01 -8.21 12.81
C PHE A 364 -9.03 -7.89 11.71
N GLU A 365 -8.94 -8.61 10.59
CA GLU A 365 -9.82 -8.48 9.43
C GLU A 365 -11.28 -8.69 9.84
N ASP A 366 -11.58 -9.78 10.53
CA ASP A 366 -12.92 -10.09 11.01
C ASP A 366 -13.43 -9.00 11.97
N GLY A 367 -12.60 -8.55 12.91
CA GLY A 367 -12.96 -7.50 13.85
C GLY A 367 -13.27 -6.15 13.17
N VAL A 368 -12.48 -5.75 12.17
CA VAL A 368 -12.72 -4.52 11.40
C VAL A 368 -14.00 -4.64 10.58
N MET A 369 -14.21 -5.78 9.91
CA MET A 369 -15.39 -6.03 9.09
C MET A 369 -16.66 -6.05 9.94
N GLN A 370 -16.65 -6.71 11.10
CA GLN A 370 -17.78 -6.74 12.03
C GLN A 370 -18.11 -5.33 12.56
N ALA A 371 -17.09 -4.57 12.96
CA ALA A 371 -17.28 -3.20 13.43
C ALA A 371 -17.91 -2.31 12.35
N MET A 372 -17.38 -2.33 11.13
CA MET A 372 -17.91 -1.50 10.03
C MET A 372 -19.27 -1.99 9.53
N ASN A 373 -19.55 -3.29 9.57
CA ASN A 373 -20.88 -3.82 9.32
C ASN A 373 -21.89 -3.33 10.37
N ALA A 374 -21.50 -3.20 11.64
CA ALA A 374 -22.36 -2.64 12.69
C ALA A 374 -22.65 -1.15 12.45
N VAL A 375 -21.65 -0.34 12.06
CA VAL A 375 -21.86 1.07 11.68
C VAL A 375 -22.88 1.22 10.54
N ARG A 376 -22.85 0.29 9.57
CA ARG A 376 -23.76 0.30 8.42
C ARG A 376 -25.20 -0.14 8.76
N LYS A 377 -25.47 -0.64 9.98
CA LYS A 377 -26.83 -0.97 10.42
C LYS A 377 -27.61 0.31 10.74
N TYR A 378 -28.92 0.28 10.47
CA TYR A 378 -29.82 1.43 10.54
C TYR A 378 -29.94 2.07 11.94
N GLU A 379 -29.62 1.33 13.00
CA GLU A 379 -29.77 1.74 14.41
C GLU A 379 -28.96 3.00 14.81
N PHE A 380 -27.98 3.39 14.02
CA PHE A 380 -27.07 4.51 14.33
C PHE A 380 -27.29 5.75 13.44
N TRP A 381 -28.33 5.74 12.60
CA TRP A 381 -28.57 6.79 11.62
C TRP A 381 -29.61 7.79 12.09
N ASP A 382 -29.21 9.05 12.18
CA ASP A 382 -30.12 10.17 12.40
C ASP A 382 -30.70 10.61 11.04
N LYS A 383 -32.03 10.73 10.97
CA LYS A 383 -32.73 11.11 9.74
C LYS A 383 -32.48 12.57 9.35
N ASP A 384 -32.28 13.44 10.35
CA ASP A 384 -32.11 14.88 10.16
C ASP A 384 -30.63 15.23 9.96
N ASN A 385 -29.71 14.47 10.58
CA ASN A 385 -28.27 14.60 10.34
C ASN A 385 -27.58 13.23 10.13
N PRO A 386 -27.57 12.73 8.89
CA PRO A 386 -27.02 11.42 8.54
C PRO A 386 -25.53 11.26 8.86
N LEU A 387 -24.79 12.37 9.01
CA LEU A 387 -23.38 12.35 9.36
C LEU A 387 -23.10 12.48 10.87
N LEU A 388 -24.13 12.55 11.72
CA LEU A 388 -23.97 12.71 13.16
C LEU A 388 -23.46 11.42 13.84
N PHE A 389 -23.82 10.25 13.30
CA PHE A 389 -23.37 8.93 13.80
C PHE A 389 -23.49 8.77 15.32
N SER A 390 -24.64 9.14 15.88
CA SER A 390 -24.92 9.04 17.31
C SER A 390 -24.60 7.63 17.83
N ASN A 391 -23.81 7.55 18.90
CA ASN A 391 -23.35 6.31 19.55
C ASN A 391 -22.34 5.45 18.76
N VAL A 392 -21.98 5.79 17.52
CA VAL A 392 -20.97 5.03 16.75
C VAL A 392 -19.60 5.13 17.39
N GLU A 393 -19.21 6.33 17.84
CA GLU A 393 -17.91 6.53 18.49
C GLU A 393 -17.77 5.72 19.78
N SER A 394 -18.81 5.67 20.62
CA SER A 394 -18.78 4.90 21.86
C SER A 394 -18.73 3.39 21.59
N MET A 395 -19.47 2.91 20.58
CA MET A 395 -19.42 1.53 20.11
C MET A 395 -18.02 1.17 19.60
N LEU A 396 -17.46 1.95 18.68
CA LEU A 396 -16.13 1.68 18.11
C LEU A 396 -15.02 1.81 19.17
N ALA A 397 -15.15 2.72 20.12
CA ALA A 397 -14.24 2.83 21.27
C ALA A 397 -14.29 1.57 22.15
N SER A 398 -15.48 0.98 22.38
CA SER A 398 -15.63 -0.29 23.09
C SER A 398 -14.96 -1.44 22.34
N VAL A 399 -15.21 -1.56 21.03
CA VAL A 399 -14.56 -2.58 20.18
C VAL A 399 -13.04 -2.43 20.22
N ASN A 400 -12.51 -1.21 20.15
CA ASN A 400 -11.07 -0.97 20.20
C ASN A 400 -10.45 -1.33 21.57
N LYS A 401 -11.18 -1.16 22.68
CA LYS A 401 -10.73 -1.59 24.02
C LYS A 401 -10.68 -3.11 24.17
N GLN A 402 -11.57 -3.83 23.48
CA GLN A 402 -11.59 -5.30 23.48
C GLN A 402 -10.49 -5.92 22.59
N GLN A 403 -9.84 -5.12 21.72
CA GLN A 403 -8.74 -5.61 20.89
C GLN A 403 -7.50 -5.89 21.73
N ILE A 404 -7.19 -7.16 21.90
CA ILE A 404 -6.04 -7.64 22.66
C ILE A 404 -4.73 -7.26 21.93
N HIS A 405 -4.01 -6.27 22.45
CA HIS A 405 -2.83 -5.67 21.80
C HIS A 405 -1.65 -6.63 21.56
N HIS A 406 -1.53 -7.72 22.32
CA HIS A 406 -0.44 -8.69 22.14
C HIS A 406 -0.65 -9.59 20.91
N LEU A 407 -1.90 -9.87 20.52
CA LEU A 407 -2.23 -10.72 19.35
C LEU A 407 -1.77 -10.12 18.00
N TYR A 408 -1.47 -8.82 18.00
CA TYR A 408 -1.12 -8.05 16.81
C TYR A 408 0.33 -7.56 16.82
N ARG A 409 1.16 -8.05 17.76
CA ARG A 409 2.60 -7.75 17.73
C ARG A 409 3.26 -8.56 16.62
N PRO A 410 4.10 -7.92 15.76
CA PRO A 410 4.85 -8.67 14.76
C PRO A 410 5.82 -9.63 15.44
N ILE A 411 5.76 -10.89 15.05
CA ILE A 411 6.89 -11.81 15.25
C ILE A 411 8.01 -11.33 14.33
N LYS A 412 8.88 -10.45 14.86
CA LYS A 412 9.96 -9.80 14.10
C LYS A 412 11.08 -10.78 13.72
N THR A 413 11.25 -11.85 14.50
CA THR A 413 12.34 -12.82 14.37
C THR A 413 11.83 -14.24 14.49
N SER A 414 12.44 -15.19 13.79
CA SER A 414 12.17 -16.62 14.01
C SER A 414 12.45 -17.03 15.46
N PHE A 415 11.78 -18.08 15.94
CA PHE A 415 12.09 -18.65 17.25
C PHE A 415 13.54 -19.14 17.30
N ALA A 416 14.02 -19.76 16.23
CA ALA A 416 15.42 -20.13 16.01
C ALA A 416 16.40 -18.98 16.33
N PHE A 417 16.16 -17.81 15.75
CA PHE A 417 16.99 -16.63 15.99
C PHE A 417 16.88 -16.12 17.43
N ALA A 418 15.69 -16.22 18.05
CA ALA A 418 15.49 -15.84 19.44
C ALA A 418 16.30 -16.74 20.39
N VAL A 419 16.28 -18.05 20.19
CA VAL A 419 17.11 -19.03 20.93
C VAL A 419 18.59 -18.72 20.73
N MET A 420 19.05 -18.57 19.48
CA MET A 420 20.44 -18.25 19.16
C MET A 420 20.93 -16.98 19.86
N THR A 421 20.14 -15.90 19.79
CA THR A 421 20.50 -14.62 20.41
C THR A 421 20.62 -14.74 21.92
N GLU A 422 19.70 -15.47 22.53
CA GLU A 422 19.69 -15.69 23.98
C GLU A 422 20.86 -16.57 24.43
N CYS A 423 21.19 -17.63 23.67
CA CYS A 423 22.37 -18.45 23.91
C CYS A 423 23.67 -17.64 23.85
N VAL A 424 23.82 -16.77 22.84
CA VAL A 424 24.99 -15.88 22.74
C VAL A 424 25.07 -14.98 23.98
N ARG A 425 23.94 -14.39 24.42
CA ARG A 425 23.91 -13.56 25.62
C ARG A 425 24.33 -14.32 26.88
N ILE A 426 23.85 -15.56 27.05
CA ILE A 426 24.21 -16.41 28.18
C ILE A 426 25.71 -16.77 28.15
N ASP A 427 26.26 -17.11 26.99
CA ASP A 427 27.70 -17.35 26.81
C ASP A 427 28.54 -16.09 27.08
N GLU A 428 28.04 -14.91 26.70
CA GLU A 428 28.65 -13.62 27.05
C GLU A 428 28.64 -13.35 28.56
N GLU A 429 27.51 -13.55 29.23
CA GLU A 429 27.35 -13.41 30.69
C GLU A 429 28.28 -14.37 31.45
N ARG A 430 28.45 -15.61 30.96
CA ARG A 430 29.34 -16.62 31.56
C ARG A 430 30.82 -16.47 31.19
N CYS A 431 31.17 -15.50 30.33
CA CYS A 431 32.53 -15.33 29.78
C CYS A 431 33.06 -16.58 29.05
N GLN A 432 32.18 -17.34 28.42
CA GLN A 432 32.54 -18.56 27.70
C GLN A 432 33.33 -18.22 26.43
N THR A 433 34.53 -18.79 26.25
CA THR A 433 35.42 -18.47 25.11
C THR A 433 35.19 -19.36 23.89
N LYS A 434 34.82 -20.63 24.10
CA LYS A 434 34.53 -21.60 23.03
C LYS A 434 33.05 -21.95 23.01
N THR A 435 32.42 -21.88 21.84
CA THR A 435 30.98 -22.14 21.69
C THR A 435 30.65 -23.63 21.76
N ASN A 436 31.46 -24.50 21.19
CA ASN A 436 31.24 -25.95 21.17
C ASN A 436 32.32 -26.67 22.00
N THR A 437 32.01 -26.96 23.25
CA THR A 437 32.90 -27.66 24.19
C THR A 437 32.40 -29.06 24.56
N ALA A 438 31.08 -29.28 24.54
CA ALA A 438 30.45 -30.52 24.96
C ALA A 438 29.85 -31.31 23.77
N THR A 439 29.49 -30.61 22.70
CA THR A 439 28.83 -31.19 21.51
C THR A 439 29.81 -31.61 20.42
N LYS A 440 29.47 -32.71 19.74
CA LYS A 440 30.22 -33.20 18.56
C LYS A 440 29.93 -32.31 17.35
N LEU A 441 30.98 -31.84 16.68
CA LEU A 441 30.85 -30.98 15.49
C LEU A 441 30.10 -31.66 14.33
N GLU A 442 30.24 -32.98 14.20
CA GLU A 442 29.56 -33.79 13.18
C GLU A 442 28.02 -33.67 13.24
N TRP A 443 27.48 -33.46 14.45
CA TRP A 443 26.04 -33.33 14.63
C TRP A 443 25.48 -32.11 13.93
N LYS A 444 26.25 -31.02 13.80
CA LYS A 444 25.79 -29.81 13.10
C LYS A 444 25.40 -30.09 11.65
N GLU A 445 26.18 -30.90 10.95
CA GLU A 445 25.91 -31.25 9.56
C GLU A 445 24.68 -32.15 9.45
N ILE A 446 24.50 -33.08 10.39
CA ILE A 446 23.30 -33.92 10.48
C ILE A 446 22.06 -33.06 10.77
N MET A 447 22.13 -32.15 11.74
CA MET A 447 21.04 -31.22 12.07
C MET A 447 20.65 -30.35 10.87
N TYR A 448 21.62 -29.88 10.09
CA TYR A 448 21.35 -29.14 8.87
C TYR A 448 20.65 -30.01 7.81
N LYS A 449 21.16 -31.23 7.59
CA LYS A 449 20.55 -32.23 6.70
C LYS A 449 19.12 -32.60 7.12
N LEU A 450 18.82 -32.63 8.42
CA LEU A 450 17.46 -32.80 8.93
C LEU A 450 16.61 -31.56 8.63
N ALA A 451 17.10 -30.37 8.98
CA ALA A 451 16.37 -29.12 8.84
C ALA A 451 15.88 -28.88 7.40
N ILE A 452 16.73 -29.12 6.38
CA ILE A 452 16.35 -28.96 4.97
C ILE A 452 15.29 -29.97 4.48
N ARG A 453 15.16 -31.13 5.13
CA ARG A 453 14.18 -32.18 4.79
C ARG A 453 12.85 -31.98 5.50
N THR A 454 12.83 -31.33 6.65
CA THR A 454 11.59 -31.04 7.38
C THR A 454 10.72 -30.07 6.57
N LYS A 455 9.43 -30.36 6.39
CA LYS A 455 8.48 -29.45 5.72
C LYS A 455 7.80 -28.47 6.68
N GLU A 456 7.88 -28.73 7.97
CA GLU A 456 7.20 -27.97 9.03
C GLU A 456 7.69 -26.51 9.09
N LYS A 457 6.75 -25.60 9.37
CA LYS A 457 7.01 -24.16 9.59
C LYS A 457 7.68 -23.91 10.95
N CYS A 458 7.37 -24.76 11.93
CA CYS A 458 7.89 -24.72 13.29
C CYS A 458 9.12 -25.61 13.41
N MET A 459 9.94 -25.43 14.46
CA MET A 459 11.08 -26.32 14.66
C MET A 459 10.61 -27.61 15.34
N PRO A 460 10.92 -28.79 14.77
CA PRO A 460 10.57 -30.11 15.31
C PRO A 460 11.52 -30.48 16.46
N PHE A 461 11.29 -29.94 17.65
CA PHE A 461 12.16 -30.21 18.80
C PHE A 461 12.16 -31.68 19.23
N TYR A 462 11.17 -32.48 18.85
CA TYR A 462 11.20 -33.93 19.06
C TYR A 462 12.43 -34.61 18.44
N LEU A 463 12.99 -34.07 17.36
CA LEU A 463 14.22 -34.59 16.74
C LEU A 463 15.47 -34.41 17.60
N LEU A 464 15.41 -33.60 18.66
CA LEU A 464 16.52 -33.45 19.60
C LEU A 464 16.81 -34.73 20.41
N GLU A 465 15.85 -35.67 20.47
CA GLU A 465 16.04 -36.98 21.07
C GLU A 465 17.19 -37.75 20.40
N CYS A 466 17.36 -37.59 19.08
CA CYS A 466 18.46 -38.17 18.30
C CYS A 466 19.85 -37.63 18.72
N PHE A 467 19.89 -36.54 19.49
CA PHE A 467 21.09 -35.88 19.98
C PHE A 467 21.20 -35.93 21.51
N HIS A 468 20.52 -36.91 22.13
CA HIS A 468 20.54 -37.18 23.57
C HIS A 468 20.06 -36.00 24.44
N VAL A 469 19.09 -35.23 23.95
CA VAL A 469 18.39 -34.22 24.75
C VAL A 469 17.24 -34.89 25.49
N SER A 470 17.07 -34.58 26.78
CA SER A 470 16.02 -35.19 27.60
C SER A 470 14.61 -34.79 27.14
N HIS A 471 13.63 -35.71 27.31
CA HIS A 471 12.23 -35.44 26.96
C HIS A 471 11.64 -34.24 27.71
N GLN A 472 12.06 -34.00 28.96
CA GLN A 472 11.65 -32.83 29.73
C GLN A 472 12.10 -31.53 29.05
N THR A 473 13.34 -31.47 28.59
CA THR A 473 13.89 -30.34 27.84
C THR A 473 13.13 -30.13 26.53
N ILE A 474 12.86 -31.20 25.79
CA ILE A 474 12.11 -31.18 24.51
C ILE A 474 10.68 -30.64 24.71
N ASN A 475 9.96 -31.14 25.71
CA ASN A 475 8.59 -30.71 25.99
C ASN A 475 8.55 -29.23 26.39
N THR A 476 9.48 -28.81 27.26
CA THR A 476 9.54 -27.43 27.75
C THR A 476 9.84 -26.45 26.62
N ILE A 477 10.84 -26.73 25.76
CA ILE A 477 11.17 -25.83 24.64
C ILE A 477 10.06 -25.79 23.58
N THR A 478 9.33 -26.89 23.40
CA THR A 478 8.16 -26.94 22.50
C THR A 478 7.04 -26.04 23.00
N GLN A 479 6.71 -26.10 24.30
CA GLN A 479 5.74 -25.19 24.92
C GLN A 479 6.17 -23.72 24.82
N ILE A 480 7.46 -23.42 25.05
CA ILE A 480 7.99 -22.06 24.89
C ILE A 480 7.87 -21.59 23.43
N GLN A 481 8.08 -22.48 22.46
CA GLN A 481 7.88 -22.15 21.03
C GLN A 481 6.42 -21.84 20.73
N GLU A 482 5.47 -22.62 21.24
CA GLU A 482 4.04 -22.39 21.06
C GLU A 482 3.63 -21.02 21.60
N VAL A 483 3.98 -20.71 22.85
CA VAL A 483 3.73 -19.40 23.47
C VAL A 483 4.41 -18.27 22.68
N PHE A 484 5.63 -18.49 22.19
CA PHE A 484 6.31 -17.50 21.35
C PHE A 484 5.59 -17.28 20.01
N LEU A 485 5.05 -18.32 19.39
CA LEU A 485 4.34 -18.22 18.12
C LEU A 485 2.93 -17.61 18.28
N GLU A 486 2.31 -17.77 19.45
CA GLU A 486 1.00 -17.18 19.75
C GLU A 486 1.10 -15.71 20.18
N GLU A 487 2.05 -15.39 21.06
CA GLU A 487 2.12 -14.09 21.74
C GLU A 487 3.37 -13.26 21.41
N GLY A 488 4.40 -13.88 20.82
CA GLY A 488 5.72 -13.25 20.62
C GLY A 488 6.53 -13.11 21.92
N SER A 489 6.10 -13.73 23.02
CA SER A 489 6.75 -13.61 24.33
C SER A 489 8.03 -14.44 24.43
N LYS A 490 9.07 -13.88 25.07
CA LYS A 490 10.35 -14.55 25.35
C LYS A 490 10.59 -14.79 26.84
N SER A 491 9.60 -14.52 27.71
CA SER A 491 9.78 -14.43 29.17
C SER A 491 10.43 -15.68 29.77
N SER A 492 10.00 -16.87 29.34
CA SER A 492 10.47 -18.14 29.90
C SER A 492 11.77 -18.66 29.27
N LEU A 493 12.19 -18.13 28.10
CA LEU A 493 13.29 -18.68 27.32
C LEU A 493 14.65 -18.56 28.04
N LYS A 494 14.95 -17.40 28.66
CA LYS A 494 16.22 -17.20 29.37
C LYS A 494 16.38 -18.20 30.51
N GLN A 495 15.36 -18.30 31.38
CA GLN A 495 15.41 -19.15 32.57
C GLN A 495 15.55 -20.63 32.18
N PHE A 496 14.80 -21.05 31.17
CA PHE A 496 14.93 -22.39 30.60
C PHE A 496 16.36 -22.67 30.10
N LEU A 497 16.93 -21.80 29.24
CA LEU A 497 18.28 -22.01 28.71
C LEU A 497 19.37 -22.01 29.81
N LEU A 498 19.18 -21.24 30.89
CA LEU A 498 20.09 -21.23 32.03
C LEU A 498 20.07 -22.54 32.83
N SER A 499 18.93 -23.25 32.85
CA SER A 499 18.76 -24.53 33.56
C SER A 499 19.33 -25.75 32.83
N LEU A 500 19.66 -25.62 31.54
CA LEU A 500 20.16 -26.73 30.74
C LEU A 500 21.61 -27.10 31.11
N SER A 501 21.90 -28.40 30.99
CA SER A 501 23.28 -28.90 30.98
C SER A 501 24.06 -28.28 29.81
N ARG A 502 25.40 -28.26 29.89
CA ARG A 502 26.21 -27.66 28.81
C ARG A 502 26.00 -28.38 27.47
N ASN A 503 25.86 -29.70 27.50
CA ASN A 503 25.60 -30.49 26.30
C ASN A 503 24.24 -30.11 25.67
N GLU A 504 23.14 -30.19 26.43
CA GLU A 504 21.81 -29.85 25.90
C GLU A 504 21.71 -28.39 25.44
N PHE A 505 22.33 -27.46 26.16
CA PHE A 505 22.39 -26.05 25.77
C PHE A 505 23.05 -25.87 24.39
N GLU A 506 24.20 -26.50 24.17
CA GLU A 506 24.91 -26.43 22.88
C GLU A 506 24.12 -27.14 21.76
N VAL A 507 23.50 -28.29 22.03
CA VAL A 507 22.67 -29.02 21.05
C VAL A 507 21.46 -28.18 20.64
N VAL A 508 20.73 -27.59 21.59
CA VAL A 508 19.57 -26.72 21.33
C VAL A 508 19.98 -25.51 20.50
N ARG A 509 21.12 -24.89 20.82
CA ARG A 509 21.67 -23.76 20.07
C ARG A 509 22.00 -24.16 18.63
N ASP A 510 22.75 -25.24 18.45
CA ASP A 510 23.22 -25.68 17.14
C ASP A 510 22.05 -26.14 16.24
N PHE A 511 21.06 -26.81 16.82
CA PHE A 511 19.81 -27.15 16.12
C PHE A 511 19.05 -25.89 15.70
N SER A 512 18.99 -24.88 16.58
CA SER A 512 18.40 -23.59 16.26
C SER A 512 19.18 -22.86 15.15
N ASP A 513 20.51 -22.92 15.11
CA ASP A 513 21.31 -22.33 14.02
C ASP A 513 21.04 -23.04 12.68
N ALA A 514 20.88 -24.37 12.69
CA ALA A 514 20.53 -25.14 11.49
C ALA A 514 19.18 -24.72 10.90
N PHE A 515 18.16 -24.53 11.75
CA PHE A 515 16.87 -24.01 11.32
C PHE A 515 16.93 -22.52 10.98
N ASP A 516 17.70 -21.69 11.68
CA ASP A 516 17.94 -20.29 11.32
C ASP A 516 18.52 -20.20 9.90
N ARG A 517 19.51 -21.04 9.57
CA ARG A 517 20.09 -21.15 8.24
C ARG A 517 19.06 -21.55 7.18
N LYS A 518 18.22 -22.57 7.46
CA LYS A 518 17.11 -22.97 6.55
C LYS A 518 16.18 -21.79 6.24
N HIS A 519 15.85 -20.98 7.25
CA HIS A 519 14.94 -19.86 7.07
C HIS A 519 15.59 -18.67 6.34
N ASN A 520 16.89 -18.45 6.53
CA ASN A 520 17.61 -17.27 6.05
C ASN A 520 18.41 -17.47 4.76
N VAL A 521 18.54 -18.70 4.28
CA VAL A 521 19.23 -19.03 3.03
C VAL A 521 18.22 -19.62 2.04
N ARG A 522 17.80 -18.82 1.07
CA ARG A 522 16.81 -19.23 0.05
C ARG A 522 17.22 -18.74 -1.32
N ILE A 523 16.89 -19.52 -2.35
CA ILE A 523 17.11 -19.16 -3.73
C ILE A 523 15.74 -19.05 -4.39
N PHE A 524 15.52 -17.99 -5.14
CA PHE A 524 14.33 -17.80 -5.95
C PHE A 524 14.74 -17.64 -7.40
N ASP A 525 13.99 -18.26 -8.30
CA ASP A 525 14.19 -18.09 -9.73
C ASP A 525 13.61 -16.75 -10.20
N LEU A 526 14.33 -16.10 -11.11
CA LEU A 526 13.92 -14.85 -11.74
C LEU A 526 13.18 -15.13 -13.05
N PRO A 527 12.31 -14.21 -13.51
CA PRO A 527 11.66 -14.33 -14.80
C PRO A 527 12.64 -14.50 -15.96
N CYS A 528 12.24 -15.24 -16.99
CA CYS A 528 13.09 -15.56 -18.16
C CYS A 528 13.73 -14.32 -18.81
N HIS A 529 12.97 -13.23 -18.99
CA HIS A 529 13.50 -11.99 -19.57
C HIS A 529 14.63 -11.37 -18.72
N THR A 530 14.60 -11.54 -17.40
CA THR A 530 15.67 -11.07 -16.50
C THR A 530 16.91 -11.96 -16.61
N TYR A 531 16.72 -13.27 -16.69
CA TYR A 531 17.81 -14.23 -16.96
C TYR A 531 18.52 -13.92 -18.28
N ILE A 532 17.78 -13.68 -19.37
CA ILE A 532 18.34 -13.32 -20.68
C ILE A 532 19.20 -12.05 -20.57
N ASN A 533 18.67 -11.02 -19.90
CA ASN A 533 19.41 -9.77 -19.71
C ASN A 533 20.69 -9.96 -18.88
N GLN A 534 20.64 -10.78 -17.82
CA GLN A 534 21.84 -11.14 -17.06
C GLN A 534 22.86 -11.88 -17.94
N CYS A 535 22.43 -12.80 -18.80
CA CYS A 535 23.31 -13.49 -19.75
C CYS A 535 24.00 -12.50 -20.70
N ILE A 536 23.25 -11.57 -21.30
CA ILE A 536 23.79 -10.53 -22.19
C ILE A 536 24.82 -9.67 -21.44
N ALA A 537 24.49 -9.24 -20.22
CA ALA A 537 25.37 -8.40 -19.42
C ALA A 537 26.67 -9.13 -19.03
N LEU A 538 26.59 -10.41 -18.65
CA LEU A 538 27.76 -11.23 -18.32
C LEU A 538 28.61 -11.54 -19.54
N ARG A 539 28.01 -11.85 -20.69
CA ARG A 539 28.73 -12.04 -21.96
C ARG A 539 29.59 -10.82 -22.28
N ARG A 540 28.99 -9.63 -22.20
CA ARG A 540 29.74 -8.38 -22.40
C ARG A 540 30.83 -8.18 -21.35
N LYS A 541 30.54 -8.43 -20.07
CA LYS A 541 31.52 -8.28 -18.97
C LYS A 541 32.74 -9.18 -19.15
N HIS A 542 32.53 -10.43 -19.53
CA HIS A 542 33.57 -11.44 -19.69
C HIS A 542 34.10 -11.57 -21.13
N LYS A 543 33.66 -10.69 -22.05
CA LYS A 543 34.00 -10.70 -23.47
C LYS A 543 33.73 -12.06 -24.15
N VAL A 544 32.64 -12.73 -23.77
CA VAL A 544 32.20 -14.00 -24.38
C VAL A 544 31.38 -13.68 -25.64
N PRO A 545 31.75 -14.20 -26.82
CA PRO A 545 31.01 -13.96 -28.07
C PRO A 545 29.57 -14.44 -28.01
N ASN A 546 28.69 -13.87 -28.84
CA ASN A 546 27.32 -14.34 -28.98
C ASN A 546 27.32 -15.77 -29.56
N GLY A 547 26.40 -16.62 -29.10
CA GLY A 547 26.28 -18.02 -29.54
C GLY A 547 27.20 -19.02 -28.83
N VAL A 548 28.28 -18.58 -28.16
CA VAL A 548 29.16 -19.46 -27.37
C VAL A 548 28.55 -19.70 -25.98
N ASP A 549 28.58 -20.90 -25.42
CA ASP A 549 28.05 -21.10 -24.06
C ASP A 549 28.78 -20.28 -22.98
N LEU A 550 28.01 -19.76 -22.02
CA LEU A 550 28.60 -19.06 -20.88
C LEU A 550 29.34 -20.08 -20.00
N PRO A 551 30.61 -19.84 -19.64
CA PRO A 551 31.35 -20.74 -18.75
C PRO A 551 30.61 -20.94 -17.43
N LYS A 552 30.63 -22.17 -16.89
CA LYS A 552 29.85 -22.54 -15.69
C LYS A 552 30.14 -21.68 -14.45
N HIS A 553 31.38 -21.18 -14.33
CA HIS A 553 31.81 -20.31 -13.23
C HIS A 553 31.31 -18.86 -13.34
N VAL A 554 30.77 -18.46 -14.50
CA VAL A 554 30.27 -17.10 -14.71
C VAL A 554 28.93 -16.94 -13.97
N GLY A 555 28.86 -15.92 -13.11
CA GLY A 555 27.72 -15.69 -12.22
C GLY A 555 27.80 -16.46 -10.90
N GLU A 556 28.87 -17.23 -10.67
CA GLU A 556 29.13 -17.83 -9.36
C GLU A 556 29.55 -16.75 -8.34
N VAL A 557 28.95 -16.85 -7.16
CA VAL A 557 29.34 -16.10 -5.97
C VAL A 557 29.61 -17.09 -4.85
N MET A 558 30.34 -16.65 -3.83
CA MET A 558 30.61 -17.48 -2.67
C MET A 558 29.90 -16.94 -1.42
N VAL A 559 29.59 -17.83 -0.48
CA VAL A 559 29.08 -17.45 0.84
C VAL A 559 29.78 -18.26 1.93
N CYS A 560 30.06 -17.60 3.06
CA CYS A 560 30.48 -18.30 4.27
C CYS A 560 29.27 -18.48 5.18
N LEU A 561 28.96 -19.74 5.48
CA LEU A 561 27.80 -20.12 6.28
C LEU A 561 28.02 -19.90 7.78
N ASN A 562 29.27 -19.99 8.25
CA ASN A 562 29.62 -19.77 9.66
C ASN A 562 29.51 -18.29 10.04
N CYS A 563 30.27 -17.40 9.38
CA CYS A 563 30.20 -15.95 9.66
C CYS A 563 29.10 -15.21 8.91
N LYS A 564 28.21 -15.95 8.23
CA LYS A 564 27.01 -15.42 7.56
C LYS A 564 27.34 -14.28 6.59
N SER A 565 28.47 -14.38 5.86
CA SER A 565 28.95 -13.33 4.96
C SER A 565 28.94 -13.71 3.48
N PHE A 566 28.46 -12.79 2.65
CA PHE A 566 28.49 -12.89 1.19
C PHE A 566 29.88 -12.51 0.67
N LYS A 567 30.48 -13.37 -0.16
CA LYS A 567 31.86 -13.28 -0.64
C LYS A 567 31.86 -12.98 -2.13
N SER A 568 31.53 -11.74 -2.47
CA SER A 568 31.69 -11.17 -3.81
C SER A 568 31.73 -9.65 -3.68
N PHE A 569 32.30 -8.97 -4.66
CA PHE A 569 32.23 -7.52 -4.73
C PHE A 569 30.77 -7.09 -5.01
N ILE A 570 30.21 -6.33 -4.07
CA ILE A 570 28.84 -5.80 -4.15
C ILE A 570 28.92 -4.34 -4.61
N ASN A 571 28.23 -4.02 -5.69
CA ASN A 571 28.08 -2.63 -6.13
C ASN A 571 27.20 -1.83 -5.17
N HIS A 572 27.70 -0.67 -4.77
CA HIS A 572 26.99 0.28 -3.92
C HIS A 572 27.57 1.69 -4.07
N TYR A 573 26.85 2.69 -3.57
CA TYR A 573 27.38 4.04 -3.37
C TYR A 573 27.99 4.17 -1.98
N ASP A 574 29.15 4.79 -1.88
CA ASP A 574 29.71 5.20 -0.59
C ASP A 574 28.94 6.37 0.03
N ASN A 575 29.28 6.75 1.27
CA ASN A 575 28.67 7.89 1.96
C ASN A 575 28.92 9.25 1.27
N LYS A 576 29.85 9.30 0.32
CA LYS A 576 30.20 10.49 -0.47
C LYS A 576 29.52 10.48 -1.85
N GLY A 577 28.72 9.46 -2.17
CA GLY A 577 28.05 9.30 -3.46
C GLY A 577 28.92 8.74 -4.58
N ASN A 578 30.13 8.23 -4.28
CA ASN A 578 30.98 7.57 -5.26
C ASN A 578 30.54 6.13 -5.47
N VAL A 579 30.67 5.64 -6.70
CA VAL A 579 30.40 4.25 -7.04
C VAL A 579 31.56 3.37 -6.59
N CYS A 580 31.28 2.37 -5.77
CA CYS A 580 32.25 1.35 -5.36
C CYS A 580 32.06 0.04 -6.14
N ASN A 581 33.17 -0.66 -6.39
CA ASN A 581 33.22 -2.04 -6.89
C ASN A 581 32.69 -2.30 -8.31
N LEU A 582 32.28 -1.27 -9.07
CA LEU A 582 31.68 -1.45 -10.41
C LEU A 582 32.59 -2.23 -11.39
N TYR A 583 33.91 -2.09 -11.25
CA TYR A 583 34.91 -2.77 -12.07
C TYR A 583 35.71 -3.83 -11.30
N ALA A 584 35.28 -4.18 -10.10
CA ALA A 584 35.97 -5.20 -9.32
C ALA A 584 35.69 -6.60 -9.88
N TYR A 585 36.74 -7.41 -9.99
CA TYR A 585 36.68 -8.82 -10.40
C TYR A 585 37.17 -9.71 -9.26
N GLY A 586 36.61 -10.91 -9.16
CA GLY A 586 36.95 -11.88 -8.14
C GLY A 586 36.11 -11.75 -6.86
N PHE A 587 36.70 -12.14 -5.74
CA PHE A 587 36.00 -12.32 -4.48
C PHE A 587 36.73 -11.64 -3.32
N GLN A 588 35.96 -11.12 -2.36
CA GLN A 588 36.52 -10.41 -1.21
C GLN A 588 36.76 -11.35 -0.04
N LYS A 589 37.95 -11.25 0.60
CA LYS A 589 38.28 -11.97 1.85
C LYS A 589 38.09 -13.49 1.73
N VAL A 590 38.74 -14.08 0.74
CA VAL A 590 38.79 -15.52 0.46
C VAL A 590 40.23 -16.00 0.61
N LEU A 591 40.43 -17.14 1.26
CA LEU A 591 41.71 -17.86 1.31
C LEU A 591 41.65 -18.97 0.26
N VAL A 592 42.75 -19.20 -0.44
CA VAL A 592 42.86 -20.24 -1.47
C VAL A 592 43.88 -21.25 -0.98
N GLU A 593 43.54 -22.53 -1.03
CA GLU A 593 44.47 -23.61 -0.78
C GLU A 593 44.95 -24.13 -2.14
N ASP A 594 46.22 -23.88 -2.43
CA ASP A 594 46.83 -24.19 -3.73
C ASP A 594 47.34 -25.65 -3.81
N ASP A 595 47.55 -26.31 -2.66
CA ASP A 595 48.15 -27.66 -2.53
C ASP A 595 47.10 -28.79 -2.40
N CYS A 596 46.06 -28.79 -3.23
CA CYS A 596 45.06 -29.86 -3.22
C CYS A 596 45.42 -30.99 -4.20
N GLU A 597 45.64 -32.20 -3.68
CA GLU A 597 45.90 -33.44 -4.46
C GLU A 597 44.83 -33.73 -5.53
N ASP A 598 43.59 -33.28 -5.31
CA ASP A 598 42.43 -33.52 -6.21
C ASP A 598 42.31 -32.54 -7.39
N CYS A 599 43.30 -31.67 -7.64
CA CYS A 599 43.27 -30.60 -8.66
C CYS A 599 42.06 -29.63 -8.58
N LYS A 600 41.28 -29.65 -7.49
CA LYS A 600 40.19 -28.72 -7.24
C LYS A 600 40.63 -27.69 -6.21
N LEU A 601 40.72 -26.43 -6.64
CA LEU A 601 40.96 -25.28 -5.75
C LEU A 601 39.89 -25.21 -4.65
N LYS A 602 40.28 -25.54 -3.42
CA LYS A 602 39.47 -25.32 -2.22
C LYS A 602 39.61 -23.87 -1.78
N VAL A 603 38.48 -23.29 -1.40
CA VAL A 603 38.39 -21.85 -1.08
C VAL A 603 37.74 -21.69 0.28
N TYR A 604 38.41 -20.99 1.17
CA TYR A 604 38.00 -20.84 2.57
C TYR A 604 37.71 -19.37 2.92
N CYS A 605 37.00 -19.16 4.03
CA CYS A 605 36.63 -17.82 4.45
C CYS A 605 37.81 -17.06 5.08
N GLY A 606 38.37 -16.09 4.36
CA GLY A 606 39.39 -15.16 4.87
C GLY A 606 38.86 -13.98 5.68
N LYS A 607 37.69 -14.11 6.34
CA LYS A 607 37.17 -13.02 7.18
C LYS A 607 38.00 -12.97 8.46
N ARG A 608 38.79 -11.90 8.61
CA ARG A 608 39.31 -11.50 9.91
C ARG A 608 38.28 -10.57 10.55
N CYS A 609 37.77 -10.92 11.73
CA CYS A 609 37.07 -9.96 12.58
C CYS A 609 38.08 -8.85 12.87
N ASP A 610 37.73 -7.61 12.48
CA ASP A 610 38.58 -6.46 12.77
C ASP A 610 38.88 -6.47 14.27
N LYS A 611 40.16 -6.56 14.64
CA LYS A 611 40.59 -6.33 16.03
C LYS A 611 39.95 -5.01 16.41
N SER A 612 39.15 -4.99 17.48
CA SER A 612 38.42 -3.77 17.83
C SER A 612 39.44 -2.66 17.91
N ASP A 613 39.32 -1.70 17.00
CA ASP A 613 40.26 -0.60 16.87
C ASP A 613 40.45 -0.02 18.28
N GLY A 614 41.63 -0.23 18.85
CA GLY A 614 41.96 0.16 20.23
C GLY A 614 41.80 1.67 20.46
N LYS A 615 41.51 2.41 19.38
CA LYS A 615 41.20 3.83 19.31
C LYS A 615 39.79 4.22 19.75
N LYS A 616 38.96 3.32 20.29
CA LYS A 616 37.80 3.75 21.08
C LYS A 616 38.29 4.41 22.37
N ARG A 617 38.43 5.74 22.29
CA ARG A 617 38.46 6.74 23.35
C ARG A 617 38.69 6.13 24.73
N HIS A 618 39.86 6.40 25.32
CA HIS A 618 39.93 6.57 26.76
C HIS A 618 38.78 7.51 27.13
N ASN A 619 37.63 6.96 27.50
CA ASN A 619 36.73 7.64 28.41
C ASN A 619 37.56 7.70 29.68
N TYR A 620 38.37 8.75 29.77
CA TYR A 620 38.76 9.30 31.05
C TYR A 620 37.48 9.29 31.86
N SER A 621 37.46 8.49 32.92
CA SER A 621 36.40 8.51 33.90
C SER A 621 36.15 9.97 34.19
N SER A 622 34.98 10.47 33.80
CA SER A 622 34.62 11.86 34.05
C SER A 622 34.82 12.09 35.54
N GLU A 623 35.57 13.14 35.90
CA GLU A 623 35.86 13.56 37.27
C GLU A 623 34.58 13.75 38.13
N TYR A 624 33.40 13.67 37.51
CA TYR A 624 32.08 13.62 38.17
C TYR A 624 31.76 12.32 38.94
N SER A 625 32.57 11.25 38.87
CA SER A 625 32.36 10.07 39.74
C SER A 625 32.79 10.30 41.20
N SER A 626 33.39 11.46 41.50
CA SER A 626 33.81 11.87 42.85
C SER A 626 32.65 12.19 43.82
N PHE A 627 31.42 12.34 43.31
CA PHE A 627 30.25 12.68 44.13
C PHE A 627 29.43 11.47 44.63
N LEU A 628 29.78 10.25 44.21
CA LEU A 628 29.15 9.03 44.72
C LEU A 628 30.21 8.26 45.53
N HIS A 629 29.99 8.09 46.83
CA HIS A 629 30.77 7.20 47.71
C HIS A 629 30.57 5.72 47.30
N ILE A 630 31.04 5.34 46.11
CA ILE A 630 31.19 3.95 45.70
C ILE A 630 32.53 3.50 46.24
N SER A 631 32.57 2.44 47.07
CA SER A 631 33.83 1.95 47.64
C SER A 631 34.82 1.57 46.53
N GLU A 632 36.11 1.77 46.77
CA GLU A 632 37.18 1.39 45.84
C GLU A 632 37.10 -0.08 45.44
N ASP A 633 36.67 -0.96 46.35
CA ASP A 633 36.45 -2.38 46.09
C ASP A 633 35.37 -2.63 45.04
N HIS A 634 34.26 -1.88 45.06
CA HIS A 634 33.23 -1.99 44.03
C HIS A 634 33.75 -1.51 42.67
N MET A 635 34.59 -0.48 42.64
CA MET A 635 35.24 -0.02 41.41
C MET A 635 36.22 -1.06 40.85
N ARG A 636 37.08 -1.65 41.71
CA ARG A 636 38.03 -2.70 41.30
C ARG A 636 37.32 -3.95 40.81
N LYS A 637 36.27 -4.41 41.51
CA LYS A 637 35.45 -5.56 41.08
C LYS A 637 34.79 -5.30 39.72
N SER A 638 34.20 -4.12 39.52
CA SER A 638 33.58 -3.71 38.25
C SER A 638 34.59 -3.62 37.11
N GLN A 639 35.79 -3.06 37.36
CA GLN A 639 36.87 -3.00 36.38
C GLN A 639 37.38 -4.39 35.99
N ASN A 640 37.62 -5.27 36.97
CA ASN A 640 38.05 -6.65 36.75
C ASN A 640 37.01 -7.44 35.95
N GLU A 641 35.72 -7.28 36.26
CA GLU A 641 34.64 -7.94 35.51
C GLU A 641 34.56 -7.44 34.07
N ARG A 642 34.70 -6.12 33.84
CA ARG A 642 34.75 -5.54 32.49
C ARG A 642 35.94 -6.05 31.69
N GLN A 643 37.12 -6.15 32.32
CA GLN A 643 38.34 -6.64 31.68
C GLN A 643 38.19 -8.12 31.30
N ARG A 644 37.70 -8.96 32.21
CA ARG A 644 37.41 -10.38 31.93
C ARG A 644 36.42 -10.55 30.78
N LYS A 645 35.33 -9.75 30.75
CA LYS A 645 34.36 -9.77 29.64
C LYS A 645 34.99 -9.36 28.30
N ARG A 646 35.93 -8.40 28.32
CA ARG A 646 36.66 -7.95 27.13
C ARG A 646 37.60 -9.02 26.60
N GLU A 647 38.40 -9.65 27.47
CA GLU A 647 39.31 -10.73 27.10
C GLU A 647 38.55 -11.94 26.54
N ALA A 648 37.49 -12.37 27.21
CA ALA A 648 36.64 -13.45 26.73
C ALA A 648 36.03 -13.14 25.34
N LYS A 649 35.69 -11.88 25.08
CA LYS A 649 35.18 -11.44 23.78
C LYS A 649 36.24 -11.46 22.68
N GLU A 650 37.48 -11.08 22.97
CA GLU A 650 38.57 -11.18 21.99
C GLU A 650 38.90 -12.64 21.67
N LEU A 651 39.00 -13.51 22.69
CA LEU A 651 39.22 -14.95 22.50
C LEU A 651 38.10 -15.61 21.67
N ARG A 652 36.83 -15.21 21.89
CA ARG A 652 35.71 -15.67 21.05
C ARG A 652 35.89 -15.27 19.58
N LYS A 653 36.32 -14.04 19.30
CA LYS A 653 36.56 -13.58 17.93
C LYS A 653 37.71 -14.35 17.28
N GLU A 654 38.77 -14.63 18.02
CA GLU A 654 39.90 -15.43 17.53
C GLU A 654 39.45 -16.85 17.17
N TYR A 655 38.68 -17.49 18.06
CA TYR A 655 38.08 -18.79 17.81
C TYR A 655 37.11 -18.79 16.62
N GLU A 656 36.25 -17.78 16.49
CA GLU A 656 35.36 -17.62 15.33
C GLU A 656 36.13 -17.41 14.02
N ASN A 657 37.24 -16.65 14.06
CA ASN A 657 38.11 -16.44 12.91
C ASN A 657 38.78 -17.76 12.48
N GLU A 658 39.24 -18.55 13.45
CA GLU A 658 39.83 -19.87 13.21
C GLU A 658 38.82 -20.84 12.59
N ILE A 659 37.59 -20.91 13.14
CA ILE A 659 36.52 -21.70 12.52
C ILE A 659 36.27 -21.23 11.09
N CYS A 660 36.20 -19.91 10.86
CA CYS A 660 35.98 -19.36 9.52
C CYS A 660 37.11 -19.70 8.55
N SER A 661 38.38 -19.59 8.96
CA SER A 661 39.50 -19.92 8.08
C SER A 661 39.51 -21.38 7.67
N ASN A 662 38.91 -22.26 8.48
CA ASN A 662 38.76 -23.68 8.20
C ASN A 662 37.40 -24.02 7.54
N THR A 663 36.51 -23.04 7.36
CA THR A 663 35.21 -23.25 6.73
C THR A 663 35.30 -23.04 5.21
N GLU A 664 35.11 -24.11 4.45
CA GLU A 664 35.01 -24.05 2.99
C GLU A 664 33.82 -23.17 2.56
N LEU A 665 34.03 -22.34 1.55
CA LEU A 665 33.01 -21.45 1.01
C LEU A 665 32.08 -22.20 0.06
N VAL A 666 30.78 -21.96 0.20
CA VAL A 666 29.77 -22.52 -0.69
C VAL A 666 29.63 -21.64 -1.92
N LYS A 667 29.83 -22.23 -3.10
CA LYS A 667 29.60 -21.60 -4.40
C LYS A 667 28.11 -21.64 -4.75
N VAL A 668 27.59 -20.51 -5.20
CA VAL A 668 26.19 -20.34 -5.62
C VAL A 668 26.16 -19.63 -6.95
N ASN A 669 25.54 -20.23 -7.97
CA ASN A 669 25.34 -19.55 -9.24
C ASN A 669 24.08 -18.67 -9.18
N LEU A 670 24.26 -17.35 -9.32
CA LEU A 670 23.19 -16.34 -9.27
C LEU A 670 22.58 -16.01 -10.63
N LEU A 671 23.03 -16.66 -11.71
CA LEU A 671 22.45 -16.46 -13.03
C LEU A 671 20.98 -16.93 -13.03
N GLY A 672 20.07 -16.02 -13.38
CA GLY A 672 18.63 -16.25 -13.35
C GLY A 672 18.04 -16.39 -11.96
N ARG A 673 18.79 -16.03 -10.90
CA ARG A 673 18.42 -16.31 -9.51
C ARG A 673 18.64 -15.12 -8.59
N ILE A 674 17.89 -15.08 -7.51
CA ILE A 674 18.11 -14.18 -6.38
C ILE A 674 18.29 -14.99 -5.11
N LEU A 675 19.40 -14.73 -4.41
CA LEU A 675 19.76 -15.38 -3.16
C LEU A 675 19.33 -14.49 -2.00
N GLN A 676 18.39 -14.96 -1.19
CA GLN A 676 18.20 -14.43 0.16
C GLN A 676 19.25 -15.04 1.08
N PHE A 677 20.03 -14.18 1.70
CA PHE A 677 21.09 -14.58 2.62
C PHE A 677 21.07 -13.63 3.83
N TYR A 678 20.59 -14.13 4.97
CA TYR A 678 20.54 -13.43 6.26
C TYR A 678 19.99 -11.99 6.17
N GLY A 679 18.77 -11.88 5.66
CA GLY A 679 18.02 -10.62 5.59
C GLY A 679 18.37 -9.72 4.40
N LYS A 680 19.33 -10.12 3.55
CA LYS A 680 19.67 -9.41 2.31
C LYS A 680 19.35 -10.27 1.09
N LEU A 681 18.91 -9.62 0.02
CA LEU A 681 18.69 -10.26 -1.28
C LEU A 681 19.86 -9.90 -2.19
N TYR A 682 20.47 -10.90 -2.82
CA TYR A 682 21.63 -10.75 -3.69
C TYR A 682 21.32 -11.34 -5.06
N THR A 683 21.64 -10.61 -6.12
CA THR A 683 21.50 -11.09 -7.50
C THR A 683 22.50 -10.39 -8.40
N LEU A 684 22.55 -10.79 -9.66
CA LEU A 684 23.35 -10.14 -10.71
C LEU A 684 22.54 -9.02 -11.34
N CYS A 685 23.19 -7.88 -11.57
CA CYS A 685 22.59 -6.77 -12.28
C CYS A 685 22.29 -7.16 -13.73
N PRO A 686 21.03 -7.10 -14.18
CA PRO A 686 20.67 -7.40 -15.58
C PRO A 686 21.32 -6.44 -16.58
N SER A 687 21.81 -5.28 -16.12
CA SER A 687 22.44 -4.29 -16.98
C SER A 687 23.96 -4.39 -17.04
N CYS A 688 24.67 -4.79 -15.98
CA CYS A 688 26.14 -4.84 -15.96
C CYS A 688 26.76 -6.19 -15.52
N GLY A 689 25.96 -7.16 -15.10
CA GLY A 689 26.41 -8.49 -14.69
C GLY A 689 27.11 -8.54 -13.32
N ASN A 690 27.22 -7.41 -12.61
CA ASN A 690 27.81 -7.37 -11.26
C ASN A 690 26.82 -7.81 -10.18
N ALA A 691 27.34 -8.47 -9.15
CA ALA A 691 26.56 -8.77 -7.95
C ALA A 691 26.19 -7.49 -7.20
N PHE A 692 24.96 -7.41 -6.71
CA PHE A 692 24.52 -6.30 -5.88
C PHE A 692 23.47 -6.75 -4.86
N ALA A 693 23.28 -5.95 -3.82
CA ALA A 693 22.20 -6.14 -2.87
C ALA A 693 20.90 -5.55 -3.46
N TYR A 694 19.96 -6.42 -3.83
CA TYR A 694 18.69 -6.03 -4.39
C TYR A 694 17.85 -5.24 -3.38
N SER A 695 17.25 -4.16 -3.87
CA SER A 695 16.32 -3.31 -3.16
C SER A 695 15.31 -2.74 -4.15
N GLY A 696 14.06 -2.58 -3.73
CA GLY A 696 12.99 -2.02 -4.57
C GLY A 696 13.28 -0.60 -5.08
N LYS A 697 14.25 0.11 -4.48
CA LYS A 697 14.71 1.43 -4.92
C LYS A 697 15.37 1.42 -6.30
N HIS A 698 15.87 0.28 -6.77
CA HIS A 698 16.62 0.19 -8.03
C HIS A 698 15.79 -0.39 -9.18
N PHE A 699 14.48 -0.16 -9.17
CA PHE A 699 13.58 -0.58 -10.23
C PHE A 699 13.31 0.60 -11.18
N ASN A 700 13.78 0.49 -12.42
CA ASN A 700 13.48 1.43 -13.49
C ASN A 700 12.30 0.84 -14.28
N GLY A 701 11.07 1.36 -14.05
CA GLY A 701 9.81 0.77 -14.51
C GLY A 701 9.74 0.31 -15.98
N LYS A 702 10.62 0.80 -16.86
CA LYS A 702 10.73 0.39 -18.27
C LYS A 702 11.76 -0.72 -18.55
N LYS A 703 12.84 -0.84 -17.75
CA LYS A 703 13.98 -1.75 -18.02
C LYS A 703 14.20 -2.79 -16.91
N GLY A 704 13.30 -2.88 -15.94
CA GLY A 704 13.41 -3.76 -14.78
C GLY A 704 14.36 -3.20 -13.73
N PHE A 705 14.96 -4.07 -12.92
CA PHE A 705 15.87 -3.66 -11.86
C PHE A 705 17.33 -3.62 -12.32
N TYR A 706 18.14 -2.82 -11.64
CA TYR A 706 19.59 -2.71 -11.86
C TYR A 706 20.33 -2.48 -10.53
N CYS A 707 21.65 -2.36 -10.54
CA CYS A 707 22.43 -2.22 -9.31
C CYS A 707 22.44 -0.81 -8.70
N GLY A 708 21.70 0.14 -9.25
CA GLY A 708 21.75 1.56 -8.87
C GLY A 708 22.98 2.31 -9.40
N CYS A 709 24.12 1.62 -9.55
CA CYS A 709 25.40 2.27 -9.83
C CYS A 709 25.89 2.18 -11.28
N CYS A 710 25.34 1.28 -12.10
CA CYS A 710 25.90 1.02 -13.44
C CYS A 710 25.32 1.90 -14.55
N LEU A 711 24.25 2.64 -14.26
CA LEU A 711 23.59 3.51 -15.22
C LEU A 711 23.88 4.99 -14.91
N SER A 712 24.02 5.80 -15.95
CA SER A 712 24.01 7.26 -15.87
C SER A 712 22.60 7.78 -15.52
N ALA A 713 22.48 9.08 -15.25
CA ALA A 713 21.19 9.73 -15.02
C ALA A 713 20.23 9.58 -16.22
N GLN A 714 20.80 9.43 -17.42
CA GLN A 714 20.11 9.23 -18.70
C GLN A 714 19.73 7.76 -18.93
N GLY A 715 20.13 6.84 -18.05
CA GLY A 715 19.83 5.42 -18.17
C GLY A 715 20.74 4.64 -19.12
N GLU A 716 21.90 5.22 -19.47
CA GLU A 716 22.94 4.57 -20.27
C GLU A 716 23.97 3.87 -19.38
N LEU A 717 24.59 2.81 -19.86
CA LEU A 717 25.58 2.07 -19.08
C LEU A 717 26.90 2.83 -19.03
N TYR A 718 27.51 2.97 -17.85
CA TYR A 718 28.82 3.64 -17.75
C TYR A 718 29.89 3.01 -18.64
N THR A 719 29.83 1.69 -18.84
CA THR A 719 30.77 0.97 -19.71
C THR A 719 30.56 1.23 -21.20
N THR A 720 29.44 1.82 -21.61
CA THR A 720 29.19 2.25 -23.00
C THR A 720 29.50 3.74 -23.20
N ILE A 721 29.73 4.50 -22.13
CA ILE A 721 30.08 5.91 -22.23
C ILE A 721 31.54 6.02 -22.63
N SER A 722 31.77 6.50 -23.85
CA SER A 722 33.10 6.82 -24.36
C SER A 722 33.29 8.33 -24.48
N CYS A 723 34.54 8.78 -24.39
CA CYS A 723 34.92 10.14 -24.67
C CYS A 723 34.55 10.44 -26.12
N SER A 724 33.73 11.46 -26.35
CA SER A 724 33.27 11.79 -27.70
C SER A 724 34.41 12.15 -28.66
N HIS A 725 35.58 12.55 -28.13
CA HIS A 725 36.75 12.89 -28.94
C HIS A 725 37.73 11.72 -29.12
N CYS A 726 38.27 11.16 -28.03
CA CYS A 726 39.32 10.14 -28.12
C CYS A 726 38.79 8.70 -28.01
N LEU A 727 37.47 8.52 -27.88
CA LEU A 727 36.79 7.23 -27.73
C LEU A 727 37.24 6.39 -26.53
N ALA A 728 38.08 6.94 -25.64
CA ALA A 728 38.42 6.29 -24.38
C ALA A 728 37.14 5.96 -23.61
N ILE A 729 37.04 4.77 -23.03
CA ILE A 729 35.85 4.35 -22.28
C ILE A 729 35.94 4.88 -20.85
N LYS A 730 34.82 5.35 -20.32
CA LYS A 730 34.67 5.82 -18.95
C LYS A 730 34.85 4.64 -18.00
N ASN A 731 36.07 4.46 -17.48
CA ASN A 731 36.39 3.47 -16.45
C ASN A 731 35.90 3.98 -15.06
N ASN A 732 36.75 3.95 -14.03
CA ASN A 732 36.48 4.50 -12.69
C ASN A 732 36.47 6.04 -12.64
N GLU A 733 36.60 6.72 -13.78
CA GLU A 733 36.71 8.17 -13.83
C GLU A 733 35.34 8.85 -13.77
N SER A 734 35.24 9.89 -12.93
CA SER A 734 34.03 10.71 -12.77
C SER A 734 33.93 11.75 -13.89
N TRP A 735 33.46 11.34 -15.07
CA TRP A 735 33.14 12.29 -16.14
C TRP A 735 31.76 12.89 -15.94
N GLN A 736 31.67 14.21 -15.92
CA GLN A 736 30.39 14.92 -15.94
C GLN A 736 29.89 15.04 -17.38
N PRO A 737 28.58 14.88 -17.63
CA PRO A 737 28.01 15.16 -18.95
C PRO A 737 28.17 16.66 -19.24
N LEU A 738 28.70 16.98 -20.42
CA LEU A 738 28.82 18.33 -20.93
C LEU A 738 27.67 18.56 -21.92
N THR A 739 26.85 19.59 -21.68
CA THR A 739 25.84 20.01 -22.65
C THR A 739 26.53 20.80 -23.75
N VAL A 740 26.28 20.45 -25.01
CA VAL A 740 26.79 21.13 -26.19
C VAL A 740 25.65 21.62 -27.07
N ARG A 741 25.94 22.67 -27.83
CA ARG A 741 24.99 23.27 -28.78
C ARG A 741 24.95 22.47 -30.08
N GLY A 742 23.77 22.36 -30.69
CA GLY A 742 23.58 21.77 -32.01
C GLY A 742 24.38 22.49 -33.09
N GLU A 743 24.75 21.76 -34.15
CA GLU A 743 25.56 22.31 -35.24
C GLU A 743 24.75 23.30 -36.10
N GLU A 744 23.52 22.92 -36.45
CA GLU A 744 22.63 23.67 -37.35
C GLU A 744 21.57 24.49 -36.60
N ASN A 745 21.02 23.95 -35.51
CA ASN A 745 20.00 24.63 -34.72
C ASN A 745 20.57 25.08 -33.36
N GLU A 746 20.53 26.38 -33.12
CA GLU A 746 21.02 27.03 -31.90
C GLU A 746 20.29 26.62 -30.62
N ASP A 747 19.04 26.15 -30.75
CA ASP A 747 18.20 25.68 -29.64
C ASP A 747 18.34 24.18 -29.36
N GLU A 748 18.93 23.42 -30.28
CA GLU A 748 19.17 22.00 -30.08
C GLU A 748 20.32 21.78 -29.09
N ARG A 749 20.07 20.96 -28.07
CA ARG A 749 21.05 20.66 -27.02
C ARG A 749 21.30 19.16 -26.98
N SER A 750 22.56 18.77 -27.09
CA SER A 750 22.99 17.38 -26.89
C SER A 750 23.94 17.27 -25.70
N GLN A 751 24.08 16.07 -25.15
CA GLN A 751 25.00 15.81 -24.04
C GLN A 751 26.12 14.90 -24.50
N ILE A 752 27.35 15.28 -24.17
CA ILE A 752 28.56 14.55 -24.54
C ILE A 752 29.36 14.24 -23.28
N TYR A 753 30.31 13.31 -23.39
CA TYR A 753 31.24 13.01 -22.32
C TYR A 753 32.67 13.19 -22.81
N LEU A 754 33.51 13.81 -21.99
CA LEU A 754 34.94 13.99 -22.28
C LEU A 754 35.76 13.37 -21.14
N CYS A 755 36.84 12.66 -21.49
CA CYS A 755 37.76 12.14 -20.48
C CYS A 755 38.55 13.26 -19.80
N ASN A 756 39.16 13.00 -18.64
CA ASN A 756 39.97 14.00 -17.93
C ASN A 756 41.11 14.58 -18.81
N GLY A 757 41.62 13.79 -19.76
CA GLY A 757 42.59 14.25 -20.75
C GLY A 757 42.01 15.23 -21.78
N CYS A 758 40.73 15.07 -22.16
CA CYS A 758 40.04 15.91 -23.16
C CYS A 758 39.22 17.04 -22.52
N TYR A 759 38.87 16.95 -21.25
CA TYR A 759 38.11 17.98 -20.54
C TYR A 759 39.03 19.12 -20.09
N LYS A 760 39.48 19.92 -21.07
CA LYS A 760 40.45 21.00 -20.86
C LYS A 760 39.82 22.19 -20.12
N PRO A 761 40.63 23.01 -19.40
CA PRO A 761 40.12 24.17 -18.66
C PRO A 761 39.30 25.14 -19.51
N TRP A 762 39.65 25.35 -20.78
CA TRP A 762 38.90 26.26 -21.66
C TRP A 762 37.49 25.75 -22.04
N ILE A 763 37.25 24.43 -21.96
CA ILE A 763 35.92 23.84 -22.13
C ILE A 763 35.12 24.05 -20.83
N ARG A 764 35.75 23.76 -19.68
CA ARG A 764 35.14 23.86 -18.35
C ARG A 764 34.79 25.30 -17.97
N ASP A 765 35.67 26.23 -18.31
CA ASP A 765 35.55 27.65 -17.92
C ASP A 765 34.79 28.46 -18.99
N SER A 766 34.27 27.82 -20.03
CA SER A 766 33.48 28.50 -21.07
C SER A 766 32.14 28.96 -20.50
N THR A 767 31.83 30.25 -20.66
CA THR A 767 30.56 30.83 -20.23
C THR A 767 29.41 30.50 -21.18
N GLN A 768 29.72 30.14 -22.44
CA GLN A 768 28.74 29.81 -23.47
C GLN A 768 28.76 28.32 -23.80
N LEU A 769 27.61 27.78 -24.23
CA LEU A 769 27.53 26.40 -24.71
C LEU A 769 28.28 26.28 -26.04
N LEU A 770 29.37 25.51 -26.04
CA LEU A 770 30.19 25.29 -27.21
C LEU A 770 29.53 24.29 -28.18
N LYS A 771 29.74 24.48 -29.48
CA LYS A 771 29.41 23.48 -30.51
C LYS A 771 30.37 22.28 -30.42
N MET A 772 29.88 21.10 -30.80
CA MET A 772 30.67 19.87 -30.80
C MET A 772 31.89 19.98 -31.73
N SER A 773 31.70 20.55 -32.93
CA SER A 773 32.75 20.84 -33.91
C SER A 773 33.85 21.75 -33.34
N THR A 774 33.48 22.80 -32.61
CA THR A 774 34.42 23.71 -31.92
C THR A 774 35.26 22.96 -30.89
N ILE A 775 34.63 22.09 -30.09
CA ILE A 775 35.33 21.27 -29.10
C ILE A 775 36.34 20.35 -29.79
N HIS A 776 35.92 19.63 -30.83
CA HIS A 776 36.80 18.73 -31.57
C HIS A 776 37.96 19.45 -32.25
N LYS A 777 37.71 20.61 -32.87
CA LYS A 777 38.76 21.45 -33.47
C LYS A 777 39.77 21.90 -32.43
N GLY A 778 39.31 22.44 -31.30
CA GLY A 778 40.19 22.93 -30.24
C GLY A 778 41.03 21.84 -29.59
N LEU A 779 40.48 20.62 -29.46
CA LEU A 779 41.25 19.47 -28.96
C LEU A 779 42.29 18.99 -29.98
N LYS A 780 41.94 18.92 -31.28
CA LYS A 780 42.86 18.53 -32.36
C LYS A 780 44.01 19.53 -32.52
N GLU A 781 43.72 20.83 -32.43
CA GLU A 781 44.69 21.92 -32.53
C GLU A 781 45.40 22.25 -31.21
N LYS A 782 45.12 21.49 -30.14
CA LYS A 782 45.72 21.65 -28.80
C LYS A 782 45.64 23.09 -28.26
N TRP A 783 44.46 23.71 -28.37
CA TRP A 783 44.24 25.07 -27.88
C TRP A 783 44.62 25.20 -26.39
N LYS A 784 45.46 26.20 -26.09
CA LYS A 784 45.74 26.68 -24.73
C LYS A 784 44.73 27.80 -24.40
N ARG A 785 44.55 28.12 -23.11
CA ARG A 785 43.60 29.15 -22.62
C ARG A 785 43.61 30.47 -23.41
N LEU A 786 44.75 30.83 -24.02
CA LEU A 786 44.96 32.06 -24.80
C LEU A 786 44.46 32.01 -26.27
N LYS A 787 44.03 30.85 -26.80
CA LYS A 787 43.56 30.69 -28.19
C LYS A 787 42.05 30.39 -28.30
N HIS A 788 41.25 30.81 -27.32
CA HIS A 788 39.81 30.57 -27.37
C HIS A 788 39.18 31.49 -28.44
N PRO A 789 38.27 30.99 -29.30
CA PRO A 789 37.67 31.76 -30.38
C PRO A 789 36.76 32.89 -29.92
N SER A 790 36.41 32.97 -28.62
CA SER A 790 35.73 34.14 -28.06
C SER A 790 36.66 35.33 -27.78
N ASN A 791 37.97 35.15 -27.93
CA ASN A 791 38.97 36.23 -27.80
C ASN A 791 39.43 36.77 -29.17
N ASN A 792 38.84 36.29 -30.27
CA ASN A 792 39.03 36.82 -31.62
C ASN A 792 37.72 37.37 -32.16
#